data_AF-A0A0S9QSI7-F1
#
_entry.id   AF-A0A0S9QSI7-F1
#
_cell.length_a   1.000
_cell.length_b   1.000
_cell.length_c   1.000
_cell.angle_alpha   90.00
_cell.angle_beta   90.00
_cell.angle_gamma   90.00
#
_symmetry.space_group_name_H-M   'P 1'
#
loop_
_entity.id
_entity.type
_entity.pdbx_description
1 polymer ?
#
loop_
_entity_poly.entity_id
_entity_poly.type
_entity_poly.pdbx_seq_one_letter_code
_entity_poly.pdbx_strand_id
1 'polypeptide(L)'
;MSSTNVLTAGQDTVLALDGDQTVQAIAATLNAGTYSFNPTTGTATYTGGDQLDGGAGYDVLALTGPGSFDLANLAQFTGFEEVHLTNVTSSSASLTLRDGVDLKVTLSDGTTTPGGSTAFPTAGGFSVTLSTGRVTLQGGSGSDQIYVNGSTKLQAGSVIDGGAGYDTLSLSAPYNYNPTTGASPSVDTTYDLTGISLNHVENLNVSGSIMGAGKTIVKVDAASLADVTSISLGYNGTLATTATALDLTSKIVSSGLYPSVSTGTITSLNTTGTSFTVGSFQTALQIVGGTGQDAMILKGTTLTSAQRDQLFASSIETVTDASGTYTKPPLPAGTTLLTTGADVVLLSAGDQTVQATSATLNVGSSVYSPATGSYTYTGGDQLDGGAGYDVLALTGPGSFDLANLAQFTGFEEVRLTNVTSSYASLTLRDSVDLKVILSDGTTTTPSGSTAFPTAGGFSVTLGTGRVTLQGGNGSDQIFVTGSTKLQAGSVIDGGAGYDTLSLSAPYNYNPATGMSSSVDTTYDLTGISLSHVESLSVSGSIMGTGKTIVKVDAATLADVTSISLGYNGTLATTAAALDLTGKIASSGLYPSPGTGVGTITSLNTTGTSFTVDSYQTALQIVGGTGQDTVILKGTTLTSAQREQLFASSIETITDNQRWTVAGR
;
A
#
# COMPACT_ATOMS: atom_id res chain seq x y z
N MET A 1 3.04 -46.07 -39.16
CA MET A 1 4.33 -46.16 -38.42
C MET A 1 4.59 -44.75 -37.97
N SER A 2 4.72 -44.51 -36.66
CA SER A 2 5.03 -43.16 -36.19
C SER A 2 6.44 -42.78 -36.65
N SER A 3 6.58 -41.59 -37.24
CA SER A 3 7.88 -41.07 -37.66
C SER A 3 8.48 -40.22 -36.54
N THR A 4 9.78 -40.38 -36.26
CA THR A 4 10.47 -39.61 -35.22
C THR A 4 11.52 -38.70 -35.86
N ASN A 5 11.41 -37.40 -35.64
CA ASN A 5 12.41 -36.39 -36.02
C ASN A 5 13.11 -35.88 -34.76
N VAL A 6 14.42 -35.61 -34.85
CA VAL A 6 15.20 -35.02 -33.74
C VAL A 6 15.80 -33.72 -34.25
N LEU A 7 15.50 -32.60 -33.57
CA LEU A 7 15.99 -31.29 -33.95
C LEU A 7 17.50 -31.14 -33.67
N THR A 8 18.15 -30.27 -34.43
CA THR A 8 19.57 -29.93 -34.32
C THR A 8 19.76 -28.52 -33.76
N ALA A 9 20.99 -28.10 -33.49
CA ALA A 9 21.23 -26.73 -33.00
C ALA A 9 21.02 -25.63 -34.09
N GLY A 10 20.60 -26.03 -35.30
CA GLY A 10 20.41 -25.17 -36.47
C GLY A 10 19.02 -24.56 -36.54
N GLN A 11 18.63 -24.12 -37.74
CA GLN A 11 17.22 -23.94 -38.10
C GLN A 11 16.77 -25.23 -38.74
N ASP A 12 15.79 -25.88 -38.15
CA ASP A 12 15.23 -27.12 -38.67
C ASP A 12 13.91 -26.86 -39.40
N THR A 13 13.61 -27.73 -40.36
CA THR A 13 12.32 -27.76 -41.06
C THR A 13 11.77 -29.17 -40.98
N VAL A 14 10.69 -29.33 -40.22
CA VAL A 14 9.90 -30.57 -40.16
C VAL A 14 8.67 -30.38 -41.03
N LEU A 15 8.54 -31.24 -42.04
CA LEU A 15 7.44 -31.20 -43.00
C LEU A 15 6.27 -32.09 -42.52
N ALA A 16 5.06 -31.65 -42.85
CA ALA A 16 3.83 -32.38 -42.62
C ALA A 16 3.88 -33.80 -43.20
N LEU A 17 3.39 -34.76 -42.42
CA LEU A 17 3.12 -36.12 -42.86
C LEU A 17 1.63 -36.44 -42.67
N ASP A 18 1.13 -37.44 -43.40
CA ASP A 18 -0.28 -37.85 -43.34
C ASP A 18 -0.59 -38.77 -42.13
N GLY A 19 0.34 -38.94 -41.18
CA GLY A 19 0.11 -39.75 -39.98
C GLY A 19 1.09 -39.44 -38.85
N ASP A 20 0.76 -39.93 -37.65
CA ASP A 20 1.37 -39.55 -36.37
C ASP A 20 2.90 -39.37 -36.39
N GLN A 21 3.35 -38.20 -35.95
CA GLN A 21 4.74 -37.79 -35.87
C GLN A 21 5.14 -37.45 -34.43
N THR A 22 6.38 -37.74 -34.08
CA THR A 22 7.01 -37.23 -32.86
C THR A 22 8.25 -36.42 -33.22
N VAL A 23 8.29 -35.16 -32.80
CA VAL A 23 9.46 -34.29 -32.93
C VAL A 23 10.14 -34.17 -31.57
N GLN A 24 11.43 -34.45 -31.49
CA GLN A 24 12.20 -34.41 -30.25
C GLN A 24 13.18 -33.23 -30.24
N ALA A 25 13.22 -32.51 -29.11
CA ALA A 25 14.15 -31.40 -28.93
C ALA A 25 14.60 -31.25 -27.48
N ILE A 26 15.75 -30.59 -27.31
CA ILE A 26 16.20 -30.01 -26.04
C ILE A 26 16.25 -28.49 -26.19
N ALA A 27 16.40 -27.72 -25.11
CA ALA A 27 16.37 -26.26 -25.19
C ALA A 27 17.44 -25.68 -26.14
N ALA A 28 18.58 -26.37 -26.32
CA ALA A 28 19.65 -25.95 -27.23
C ALA A 28 19.36 -26.26 -28.72
N THR A 29 18.34 -27.05 -29.03
CA THR A 29 17.99 -27.46 -30.41
C THR A 29 16.62 -26.97 -30.84
N LEU A 30 15.81 -26.40 -29.94
CA LEU A 30 14.57 -25.73 -30.30
C LEU A 30 14.88 -24.24 -30.54
N ASN A 31 15.07 -23.87 -31.80
CA ASN A 31 15.49 -22.52 -32.19
C ASN A 31 14.28 -21.60 -32.30
N ALA A 32 14.14 -20.67 -31.35
CA ALA A 32 13.20 -19.56 -31.47
C ALA A 32 13.81 -18.43 -32.31
N GLY A 33 13.07 -17.93 -33.29
CA GLY A 33 13.48 -16.80 -34.11
C GLY A 33 13.54 -15.50 -33.30
N THR A 34 14.35 -14.55 -33.77
CA THR A 34 14.54 -13.26 -33.11
C THR A 34 13.75 -12.17 -33.83
N TYR A 35 12.94 -11.41 -33.08
CA TYR A 35 12.32 -10.18 -33.57
C TYR A 35 13.29 -9.01 -33.46
N SER A 36 13.61 -8.37 -34.59
CA SER A 36 14.34 -7.10 -34.62
C SER A 36 13.40 -5.99 -35.10
N PHE A 37 13.15 -5.01 -34.23
CA PHE A 37 12.39 -3.80 -34.59
C PHE A 37 13.37 -2.70 -35.01
N ASN A 38 13.23 -2.18 -36.23
CA ASN A 38 13.95 -0.97 -36.65
C ASN A 38 13.08 0.26 -36.37
N PRO A 39 13.37 1.05 -35.32
CA PRO A 39 12.56 2.22 -34.96
C PRO A 39 12.62 3.34 -36.01
N THR A 40 13.60 3.32 -36.91
CA THR A 40 13.80 4.32 -37.96
C THR A 40 12.87 4.10 -39.16
N THR A 41 12.52 2.84 -39.44
CA THR A 41 11.68 2.45 -40.58
C THR A 41 10.30 1.94 -40.14
N GLY A 42 10.08 1.70 -38.85
CA GLY A 42 8.86 1.10 -38.31
C GLY A 42 8.66 -0.35 -38.72
N THR A 43 9.68 -1.00 -39.29
CA THR A 43 9.60 -2.38 -39.80
C THR A 43 10.15 -3.36 -38.77
N ALA A 44 9.32 -4.34 -38.38
CA ALA A 44 9.78 -5.53 -37.68
C ALA A 44 10.30 -6.55 -38.70
N THR A 45 11.54 -7.02 -38.51
CA THR A 45 12.10 -8.15 -39.26
C THR A 45 12.23 -9.32 -38.31
N TYR A 46 11.61 -10.44 -38.67
CA TYR A 46 11.74 -11.70 -37.95
C TYR A 46 12.84 -12.53 -38.62
N THR A 47 13.89 -12.87 -37.89
CA THR A 47 15.02 -13.65 -38.42
C THR A 47 15.16 -14.97 -37.68
N GLY A 48 15.08 -16.06 -38.44
CA GLY A 48 15.34 -17.43 -37.97
C GLY A 48 14.15 -18.13 -37.33
N GLY A 49 14.43 -19.22 -36.63
CA GLY A 49 13.47 -20.08 -35.95
C GLY A 49 13.17 -21.38 -36.70
N ASP A 50 12.83 -22.43 -35.95
CA ASP A 50 12.42 -23.71 -36.55
C ASP A 50 11.04 -23.59 -37.21
N GLN A 51 10.85 -24.37 -38.27
CA GLN A 51 9.57 -24.53 -38.96
C GLN A 51 9.05 -25.94 -38.73
N LEU A 52 8.06 -26.07 -37.85
CA LEU A 52 7.50 -27.36 -37.46
C LEU A 52 6.05 -27.46 -37.93
N ASP A 53 5.77 -28.46 -38.77
CA ASP A 53 4.43 -28.79 -39.24
C ASP A 53 4.16 -30.27 -39.02
N GLY A 54 3.30 -30.62 -38.05
CA GLY A 54 2.95 -32.02 -37.75
C GLY A 54 2.09 -32.63 -38.86
N GLY A 55 1.28 -31.82 -39.53
CA GLY A 55 0.42 -32.25 -40.63
C GLY A 55 -0.92 -32.78 -40.14
N ALA A 56 -1.27 -34.00 -40.58
CA ALA A 56 -2.51 -34.66 -40.19
C ALA A 56 -2.18 -35.91 -39.37
N GLY A 57 -2.95 -36.17 -38.33
CA GLY A 57 -2.68 -37.28 -37.42
C GLY A 57 -2.77 -36.82 -35.98
N TYR A 58 -2.11 -37.55 -35.09
CA TYR A 58 -1.85 -37.10 -33.73
C TYR A 58 -0.35 -36.89 -33.55
N ASP A 59 0.07 -35.64 -33.53
CA ASP A 59 1.47 -35.23 -33.59
C ASP A 59 1.95 -34.65 -32.24
N VAL A 60 3.14 -35.07 -31.83
CA VAL A 60 3.71 -34.77 -30.50
C VAL A 60 5.04 -34.06 -30.62
N LEU A 61 5.18 -32.91 -29.94
CA LEU A 61 6.48 -32.29 -29.66
C LEU A 61 6.99 -32.74 -28.30
N ALA A 62 8.03 -33.58 -28.28
CA ALA A 62 8.68 -34.09 -27.09
C ALA A 62 9.95 -33.29 -26.74
N LEU A 63 9.87 -32.55 -25.66
CA LEU A 63 10.91 -31.68 -25.12
C LEU A 63 11.58 -32.35 -23.91
N THR A 64 12.91 -32.29 -23.82
CA THR A 64 13.66 -32.90 -22.70
C THR A 64 14.71 -31.96 -22.11
N GLY A 65 14.80 -31.96 -20.78
CA GLY A 65 15.84 -31.28 -20.00
C GLY A 65 15.45 -29.88 -19.51
N PRO A 66 16.36 -29.21 -18.78
CA PRO A 66 16.13 -27.86 -18.28
C PRO A 66 16.29 -26.80 -19.39
N GLY A 67 15.86 -25.58 -19.11
CA GLY A 67 16.03 -24.44 -20.00
C GLY A 67 14.71 -23.78 -20.41
N SER A 68 14.75 -23.01 -21.50
CA SER A 68 13.57 -22.32 -22.03
C SER A 68 13.21 -22.87 -23.40
N PHE A 69 11.93 -23.19 -23.56
CA PHE A 69 11.32 -23.69 -24.77
C PHE A 69 10.25 -22.68 -25.21
N ASP A 70 10.47 -22.01 -26.33
CA ASP A 70 9.61 -20.92 -26.79
C ASP A 70 8.94 -21.28 -28.12
N LEU A 71 7.67 -21.71 -28.05
CA LEU A 71 6.85 -22.05 -29.22
C LEU A 71 6.21 -20.80 -29.85
N ALA A 72 6.05 -19.72 -29.08
CA ALA A 72 5.47 -18.47 -29.56
C ALA A 72 6.37 -17.84 -30.63
N ASN A 73 7.68 -17.95 -30.46
CA ASN A 73 8.67 -17.41 -31.37
C ASN A 73 9.28 -18.46 -32.30
N LEU A 74 8.61 -19.58 -32.62
CA LEU A 74 8.99 -20.42 -33.76
C LEU A 74 8.58 -19.78 -35.09
N ALA A 75 9.32 -20.06 -36.16
CA ALA A 75 8.98 -19.55 -37.49
C ALA A 75 7.65 -20.14 -37.97
N GLN A 76 7.42 -21.42 -37.67
CA GLN A 76 6.14 -22.09 -37.85
C GLN A 76 5.96 -23.16 -36.77
N PHE A 77 4.74 -23.29 -36.25
CA PHE A 77 4.33 -24.39 -35.38
C PHE A 77 2.85 -24.65 -35.61
N THR A 78 2.55 -25.66 -36.41
CA THR A 78 1.19 -26.01 -36.87
C THR A 78 0.99 -27.52 -36.85
N GLY A 79 -0.26 -27.97 -36.73
CA GLY A 79 -0.61 -29.39 -36.82
C GLY A 79 -0.02 -30.27 -35.71
N PHE A 80 0.25 -29.71 -34.52
CA PHE A 80 0.61 -30.49 -33.33
C PHE A 80 -0.55 -30.48 -32.34
N GLU A 81 -0.89 -31.64 -31.80
CA GLU A 81 -1.95 -31.81 -30.79
C GLU A 81 -1.38 -31.82 -29.37
N GLU A 82 -0.11 -32.21 -29.20
CA GLU A 82 0.47 -32.44 -27.87
C GLU A 82 1.92 -31.98 -27.73
N VAL A 83 2.24 -31.41 -26.57
CA VAL A 83 3.60 -31.10 -26.13
C VAL A 83 3.90 -31.89 -24.86
N HIS A 84 4.95 -32.69 -24.89
CA HIS A 84 5.50 -33.37 -23.71
C HIS A 84 6.76 -32.65 -23.26
N LEU A 85 6.83 -32.20 -22.02
CA LEU A 85 8.06 -31.64 -21.45
C LEU A 85 8.52 -32.49 -20.28
N THR A 86 9.65 -33.19 -20.47
CA THR A 86 10.27 -34.02 -19.44
C THR A 86 11.54 -33.38 -18.91
N ASN A 87 11.59 -33.07 -17.61
CA ASN A 87 12.78 -32.53 -16.96
C ASN A 87 13.08 -33.29 -15.66
N VAL A 88 14.05 -34.20 -15.72
CA VAL A 88 14.49 -35.02 -14.58
C VAL A 88 15.57 -34.34 -13.71
N THR A 89 15.83 -33.04 -13.94
CA THR A 89 16.91 -32.30 -13.27
C THR A 89 16.37 -31.38 -12.17
N SER A 90 17.24 -30.92 -11.28
CA SER A 90 16.89 -29.93 -10.25
C SER A 90 16.80 -28.50 -10.77
N SER A 91 17.22 -28.24 -12.01
CA SER A 91 17.08 -26.93 -12.66
C SER A 91 15.68 -26.80 -13.26
N SER A 92 15.10 -25.60 -13.28
CA SER A 92 13.77 -25.36 -13.83
C SER A 92 13.73 -25.50 -15.35
N ALA A 93 12.57 -25.89 -15.88
CA ALA A 93 12.25 -25.83 -17.30
C ALA A 93 11.07 -24.87 -17.52
N SER A 94 11.12 -24.08 -18.59
CA SER A 94 10.07 -23.12 -18.95
C SER A 94 9.55 -23.37 -20.36
N LEU A 95 8.24 -23.31 -20.55
CA LEU A 95 7.55 -23.50 -21.81
C LEU A 95 6.65 -22.28 -22.10
N THR A 96 6.83 -21.65 -23.25
CA THR A 96 5.93 -20.62 -23.77
C THR A 96 5.14 -21.18 -24.94
N LEU A 97 3.82 -21.24 -24.81
CA LEU A 97 2.94 -21.77 -25.85
C LEU A 97 2.72 -20.77 -26.99
N ARG A 98 2.32 -21.28 -28.15
CA ARG A 98 2.05 -20.46 -29.34
C ARG A 98 0.60 -19.99 -29.39
N ASP A 99 0.40 -18.76 -29.87
CA ASP A 99 -0.92 -18.20 -30.12
C ASP A 99 -1.70 -18.96 -31.19
N GLY A 100 -3.01 -19.11 -30.97
CA GLY A 100 -3.94 -19.74 -31.92
C GLY A 100 -3.84 -21.26 -32.04
N VAL A 101 -3.05 -21.94 -31.20
CA VAL A 101 -2.90 -23.40 -31.24
C VAL A 101 -3.50 -24.03 -29.98
N ASP A 102 -4.49 -24.90 -30.16
CA ASP A 102 -5.03 -25.74 -29.08
C ASP A 102 -4.05 -26.87 -28.79
N LEU A 103 -3.67 -27.03 -27.52
CA LEU A 103 -2.63 -28.00 -27.13
C LEU A 103 -3.00 -28.79 -25.89
N LYS A 104 -2.71 -30.09 -25.94
CA LYS A 104 -2.47 -30.89 -24.75
C LYS A 104 -1.01 -30.69 -24.31
N VAL A 105 -0.79 -30.41 -23.03
CA VAL A 105 0.55 -30.24 -22.46
C VAL A 105 0.69 -31.23 -21.31
N THR A 106 1.76 -32.02 -21.31
CA THR A 106 2.08 -32.95 -20.23
C THR A 106 3.48 -32.66 -19.72
N LEU A 107 3.59 -32.34 -18.43
CA LEU A 107 4.83 -32.10 -17.73
C LEU A 107 5.22 -33.36 -16.95
N SER A 108 6.50 -33.72 -16.97
CA SER A 108 6.99 -34.90 -16.25
C SER A 108 8.39 -34.68 -15.70
N ASP A 109 8.60 -35.06 -14.44
CA ASP A 109 9.92 -35.13 -13.82
C ASP A 109 10.62 -36.49 -14.03
N GLY A 110 10.07 -37.34 -14.90
CA GLY A 110 10.54 -38.71 -15.13
C GLY A 110 10.04 -39.73 -14.12
N THR A 111 9.15 -39.36 -13.19
CA THR A 111 8.46 -40.30 -12.29
C THR A 111 7.06 -40.65 -12.81
N THR A 112 6.58 -41.84 -12.49
CA THR A 112 5.35 -42.44 -13.04
C THR A 112 4.09 -42.21 -12.19
N THR A 113 4.16 -41.33 -11.20
CA THR A 113 3.02 -41.07 -10.29
C THR A 113 2.68 -39.59 -10.23
N PRO A 114 1.65 -39.16 -10.98
CA PRO A 114 0.84 -38.01 -10.61
C PRO A 114 0.03 -38.44 -9.39
N GLY A 115 0.48 -38.09 -8.19
CA GLY A 115 -0.16 -38.55 -6.97
C GLY A 115 0.18 -37.71 -5.76
N GLY A 116 -0.60 -36.64 -5.53
CA GLY A 116 -0.95 -36.04 -4.24
C GLY A 116 0.10 -35.96 -3.13
N SER A 117 1.38 -35.85 -3.47
CA SER A 117 2.46 -35.77 -2.48
C SER A 117 2.66 -34.31 -2.09
N THR A 118 2.44 -33.99 -0.82
CA THR A 118 2.72 -32.67 -0.23
C THR A 118 4.21 -32.47 0.11
N ALA A 119 5.08 -33.42 -0.26
CA ALA A 119 6.52 -33.30 -0.05
C ALA A 119 7.15 -32.55 -1.22
N PHE A 120 7.84 -31.43 -0.96
CA PHE A 120 8.62 -30.69 -1.95
C PHE A 120 9.59 -31.66 -2.66
N PRO A 121 9.39 -31.96 -3.96
CA PRO A 121 10.31 -32.85 -4.64
C PRO A 121 11.66 -32.17 -4.86
N THR A 122 12.67 -33.00 -5.08
CA THR A 122 14.05 -32.58 -5.34
C THR A 122 14.25 -32.11 -6.80
N ALA A 123 13.23 -32.27 -7.66
CA ALA A 123 13.22 -31.82 -9.06
C ALA A 123 12.79 -30.35 -9.17
N GLY A 124 13.32 -29.64 -10.17
CA GLY A 124 12.97 -28.23 -10.42
C GLY A 124 11.56 -28.12 -10.98
N GLY A 125 10.73 -27.23 -10.42
CA GLY A 125 9.37 -26.96 -10.90
C GLY A 125 9.35 -26.47 -12.35
N PHE A 126 8.22 -26.65 -13.03
CA PHE A 126 7.98 -26.17 -14.37
C PHE A 126 7.40 -24.76 -14.36
N SER A 127 7.62 -24.02 -15.44
CA SER A 127 6.92 -22.76 -15.68
C SER A 127 6.28 -22.79 -17.07
N VAL A 128 4.97 -22.64 -17.15
CA VAL A 128 4.24 -22.64 -18.43
C VAL A 128 3.54 -21.30 -18.63
N THR A 129 3.86 -20.60 -19.72
CA THR A 129 3.14 -19.40 -20.14
C THR A 129 2.10 -19.78 -21.18
N LEU A 130 0.83 -19.57 -20.86
CA LEU A 130 -0.28 -19.87 -21.76
C LEU A 130 -0.36 -18.86 -22.93
N SER A 131 -1.10 -19.25 -23.96
CA SER A 131 -1.35 -18.44 -25.15
C SER A 131 -2.84 -18.44 -25.50
N THR A 132 -3.21 -17.85 -26.63
CA THR A 132 -4.62 -17.65 -27.03
C THR A 132 -5.40 -18.91 -27.42
N GLY A 133 -4.75 -20.07 -27.58
CA GLY A 133 -5.42 -21.36 -27.80
C GLY A 133 -5.95 -21.98 -26.51
N ARG A 134 -6.86 -22.95 -26.63
CA ARG A 134 -7.36 -23.74 -25.49
C ARG A 134 -6.31 -24.77 -25.10
N VAL A 135 -6.11 -24.95 -23.78
CA VAL A 135 -5.06 -25.84 -23.26
C VAL A 135 -5.67 -26.92 -22.37
N THR A 136 -5.20 -28.15 -22.54
CA THR A 136 -5.33 -29.23 -21.54
C THR A 136 -3.96 -29.48 -20.94
N LEU A 137 -3.67 -28.87 -19.80
CA LEU A 137 -2.39 -28.98 -19.10
C LEU A 137 -2.49 -29.99 -17.97
N GLN A 138 -1.57 -30.95 -17.98
CA GLN A 138 -1.30 -31.84 -16.87
C GLN A 138 0.10 -31.57 -16.34
N GLY A 139 0.15 -31.04 -15.12
CA GLY A 139 1.36 -30.67 -14.42
C GLY A 139 2.14 -31.86 -13.89
N GLY A 140 3.34 -31.56 -13.39
CA GLY A 140 4.30 -32.53 -12.92
C GLY A 140 4.07 -32.95 -11.47
N SER A 141 5.14 -33.41 -10.83
CA SER A 141 5.17 -33.71 -9.39
C SER A 141 5.71 -32.55 -8.54
N GLY A 142 6.26 -31.53 -9.20
CA GLY A 142 6.93 -30.37 -8.62
C GLY A 142 6.01 -29.17 -8.48
N SER A 143 6.47 -28.16 -7.75
CA SER A 143 5.76 -26.89 -7.64
C SER A 143 5.81 -26.13 -8.96
N ASP A 144 4.74 -26.22 -9.73
CA ASP A 144 4.64 -25.65 -11.06
C ASP A 144 4.04 -24.24 -11.04
N GLN A 145 4.43 -23.45 -12.03
CA GLN A 145 3.99 -22.06 -12.20
C GLN A 145 3.32 -21.91 -13.55
N ILE A 146 2.02 -21.62 -13.56
CA ILE A 146 1.23 -21.37 -14.76
C ILE A 146 0.98 -19.87 -14.86
N TYR A 147 1.46 -19.25 -15.93
CA TYR A 147 1.34 -17.82 -16.17
C TYR A 147 0.32 -17.52 -17.26
N VAL A 148 -0.62 -16.61 -16.95
CA VAL A 148 -1.55 -16.03 -17.90
C VAL A 148 -1.44 -14.51 -17.82
N ASN A 149 -0.81 -13.93 -18.83
CA ASN A 149 -0.50 -12.49 -18.91
C ASN A 149 -1.37 -11.75 -19.94
N GLY A 150 -2.65 -12.09 -19.97
CA GLY A 150 -3.69 -11.49 -20.81
C GLY A 150 -4.95 -12.34 -20.78
N SER A 151 -6.13 -11.74 -20.63
CA SER A 151 -7.40 -12.46 -20.53
C SER A 151 -7.72 -13.34 -21.73
N THR A 152 -7.25 -12.97 -22.92
CA THR A 152 -7.41 -13.76 -24.15
C THR A 152 -6.59 -15.05 -24.16
N LYS A 153 -5.72 -15.28 -23.16
CA LYS A 153 -4.86 -16.46 -23.06
C LYS A 153 -5.39 -17.55 -22.13
N LEU A 154 -6.61 -17.38 -21.62
CA LEU A 154 -7.33 -18.39 -20.87
C LEU A 154 -8.71 -18.58 -21.50
N GLN A 155 -8.84 -19.63 -22.29
CA GLN A 155 -10.06 -19.92 -23.03
C GLN A 155 -11.01 -20.81 -22.22
N ALA A 156 -12.31 -20.58 -22.38
CA ALA A 156 -13.32 -21.46 -21.81
C ALA A 156 -13.15 -22.90 -22.32
N GLY A 157 -13.37 -23.87 -21.44
CA GLY A 157 -13.14 -25.29 -21.68
C GLY A 157 -11.67 -25.72 -21.55
N SER A 158 -10.75 -24.83 -21.19
CA SER A 158 -9.38 -25.23 -20.82
C SER A 158 -9.40 -26.09 -19.55
N VAL A 159 -8.43 -26.99 -19.43
CA VAL A 159 -8.22 -27.83 -18.25
C VAL A 159 -6.80 -27.55 -17.77
N ILE A 160 -6.68 -27.13 -16.51
CA ILE A 160 -5.40 -26.92 -15.83
C ILE A 160 -5.41 -27.83 -14.62
N ASP A 161 -4.57 -28.86 -14.67
CA ASP A 161 -4.28 -29.75 -13.56
C ASP A 161 -2.83 -29.49 -13.13
N GLY A 162 -2.60 -28.94 -11.94
CA GLY A 162 -1.24 -28.66 -11.45
C GLY A 162 -0.43 -29.93 -11.16
N GLY A 163 -1.11 -31.06 -10.97
CA GLY A 163 -0.46 -32.34 -10.69
C GLY A 163 -0.23 -32.53 -9.19
N ALA A 164 0.99 -32.90 -8.81
CA ALA A 164 1.37 -32.95 -7.40
C ALA A 164 2.38 -31.84 -7.10
N GLY A 165 2.50 -31.46 -5.83
CA GLY A 165 3.37 -30.37 -5.42
C GLY A 165 2.58 -29.23 -4.81
N TYR A 166 3.07 -28.01 -5.02
CA TYR A 166 2.38 -26.78 -4.60
C TYR A 166 2.36 -25.86 -5.81
N ASP A 167 1.24 -25.83 -6.49
CA ASP A 167 1.11 -25.30 -7.83
C ASP A 167 0.46 -23.92 -7.80
N THR A 168 0.90 -23.06 -8.71
CA THR A 168 0.46 -21.67 -8.76
C THR A 168 -0.10 -21.32 -10.13
N LEU A 169 -1.32 -20.81 -10.14
CA LEU A 169 -1.88 -20.08 -11.29
C LEU A 169 -1.70 -18.58 -11.05
N SER A 170 -0.94 -17.92 -11.92
CA SER A 170 -0.70 -16.47 -11.90
C SER A 170 -1.43 -15.78 -13.03
N LEU A 171 -2.39 -14.93 -12.67
CA LEU A 171 -3.20 -14.12 -13.59
C LEU A 171 -2.79 -12.65 -13.46
N SER A 172 -2.34 -12.05 -14.56
CA SER A 172 -1.89 -10.65 -14.55
C SER A 172 -2.44 -9.84 -15.71
N ALA A 173 -2.59 -8.54 -15.52
CA ALA A 173 -2.88 -7.64 -16.62
C ALA A 173 -1.69 -7.62 -17.61
N PRO A 174 -1.95 -7.53 -18.93
CA PRO A 174 -0.88 -7.39 -19.90
C PRO A 174 -0.11 -6.07 -19.67
N TYR A 175 1.21 -6.10 -19.87
CA TYR A 175 2.05 -4.91 -19.77
C TYR A 175 1.82 -3.99 -20.97
N ASN A 176 0.88 -3.06 -20.85
CA ASN A 176 0.52 -2.10 -21.89
C ASN A 176 1.26 -0.77 -21.70
N TYR A 177 2.59 -0.77 -21.82
CA TYR A 177 3.34 0.48 -21.84
C TYR A 177 3.43 1.03 -23.27
N ASN A 178 2.97 2.27 -23.49
CA ASN A 178 3.21 2.97 -24.74
C ASN A 178 4.51 3.80 -24.61
N PRO A 179 5.64 3.37 -25.21
CA PRO A 179 6.90 4.09 -25.12
C PRO A 179 6.89 5.45 -25.84
N THR A 180 5.92 5.67 -26.74
CA THR A 180 5.81 6.90 -27.54
C THR A 180 5.09 8.00 -26.76
N THR A 181 4.08 7.64 -25.97
CA THR A 181 3.30 8.59 -25.16
C THR A 181 3.69 8.59 -23.68
N GLY A 182 4.51 7.64 -23.25
CA GLY A 182 4.78 7.37 -21.83
C GLY A 182 3.53 6.92 -21.06
N ALA A 183 2.42 6.64 -21.75
CA ALA A 183 1.15 6.31 -21.13
C ALA A 183 1.00 4.80 -20.93
N SER A 184 0.49 4.43 -19.76
CA SER A 184 0.02 3.06 -19.48
C SER A 184 -1.51 3.12 -19.39
N PRO A 185 -2.27 2.88 -20.49
CA PRO A 185 -3.73 2.93 -20.45
C PRO A 185 -4.27 1.94 -19.41
N SER A 186 -5.03 2.50 -18.47
CA SER A 186 -5.69 1.80 -17.37
C SER A 186 -6.93 1.08 -17.87
N VAL A 187 -6.78 -0.14 -18.39
CA VAL A 187 -7.92 -0.97 -18.83
C VAL A 187 -8.04 -2.17 -17.89
N ASP A 188 -9.26 -2.43 -17.42
CA ASP A 188 -9.55 -3.61 -16.63
C ASP A 188 -9.38 -4.88 -17.47
N THR A 189 -8.73 -5.89 -16.89
CA THR A 189 -8.54 -7.21 -17.51
C THR A 189 -9.41 -8.22 -16.79
N THR A 190 -10.27 -8.95 -17.50
CA THR A 190 -11.18 -9.94 -16.88
C THR A 190 -10.83 -11.38 -17.29
N TYR A 191 -10.56 -12.23 -16.30
CA TYR A 191 -10.45 -13.68 -16.43
C TYR A 191 -11.73 -14.36 -15.95
N ASP A 192 -12.05 -15.54 -16.48
CA ASP A 192 -13.20 -16.34 -16.06
C ASP A 192 -12.78 -17.77 -15.71
N LEU A 193 -12.64 -18.06 -14.42
CA LEU A 193 -12.29 -19.41 -13.94
C LEU A 193 -13.50 -20.32 -13.87
N THR A 194 -14.72 -19.79 -13.91
CA THR A 194 -15.96 -20.60 -13.93
C THR A 194 -16.14 -21.33 -15.26
N GLY A 195 -15.46 -20.85 -16.30
CA GLY A 195 -15.45 -21.45 -17.63
C GLY A 195 -14.36 -22.50 -17.86
N ILE A 196 -13.50 -22.80 -16.88
CA ILE A 196 -12.40 -23.78 -17.01
C ILE A 196 -12.50 -24.89 -15.95
N SER A 197 -11.73 -25.96 -16.12
CA SER A 197 -11.44 -26.91 -15.05
C SER A 197 -10.11 -26.57 -14.42
N LEU A 198 -10.10 -26.27 -13.12
CA LEU A 198 -8.91 -26.03 -12.32
C LEU A 198 -8.80 -27.11 -11.25
N ASN A 199 -7.79 -27.96 -11.32
CA ASN A 199 -7.55 -29.06 -10.38
C ASN A 199 -6.12 -28.99 -9.85
N HIS A 200 -5.90 -29.38 -8.60
CA HIS A 200 -4.59 -29.42 -7.95
C HIS A 200 -3.79 -28.13 -8.16
N VAL A 201 -4.44 -26.98 -7.95
CA VAL A 201 -3.77 -25.68 -7.93
C VAL A 201 -4.04 -25.05 -6.58
N GLU A 202 -3.01 -25.04 -5.73
CA GLU A 202 -3.14 -24.62 -4.34
C GLU A 202 -3.07 -23.11 -4.19
N ASN A 203 -2.41 -22.41 -5.13
CA ASN A 203 -2.16 -20.98 -5.03
C ASN A 203 -2.70 -20.22 -6.25
N LEU A 204 -3.62 -19.30 -6.00
CA LEU A 204 -4.12 -18.36 -7.00
C LEU A 204 -3.51 -16.98 -6.76
N ASN A 205 -2.66 -16.54 -7.69
CA ASN A 205 -2.05 -15.21 -7.65
C ASN A 205 -2.70 -14.30 -8.69
N VAL A 206 -3.31 -13.20 -8.25
CA VAL A 206 -3.98 -12.22 -9.09
C VAL A 206 -3.30 -10.87 -8.90
N SER A 207 -2.70 -10.38 -9.98
CA SER A 207 -2.02 -9.07 -10.00
C SER A 207 -2.68 -8.14 -11.01
N GLY A 208 -3.16 -6.99 -10.58
CA GLY A 208 -3.49 -5.90 -11.51
C GLY A 208 -2.26 -5.11 -11.95
N SER A 209 -2.48 -3.90 -12.47
CA SER A 209 -1.43 -3.08 -13.07
C SER A 209 -0.60 -2.36 -12.01
N ILE A 210 0.72 -2.41 -12.14
CA ILE A 210 1.68 -1.72 -11.24
C ILE A 210 1.70 -0.20 -11.51
N MET A 211 1.29 0.25 -12.70
CA MET A 211 1.48 1.63 -13.17
C MET A 211 0.18 2.36 -13.55
N GLY A 212 -1.00 1.84 -13.17
CA GLY A 212 -2.28 2.45 -13.50
C GLY A 212 -3.44 1.94 -12.64
N ALA A 213 -4.61 2.58 -12.75
CA ALA A 213 -5.81 2.24 -11.99
C ALA A 213 -6.54 0.96 -12.45
N GLY A 214 -6.02 0.27 -13.47
CA GLY A 214 -6.68 -0.86 -14.11
C GLY A 214 -6.66 -2.10 -13.21
N LYS A 215 -7.82 -2.73 -13.06
CA LYS A 215 -8.02 -3.93 -12.24
C LYS A 215 -7.73 -5.20 -13.03
N THR A 216 -7.25 -6.24 -12.34
CA THR A 216 -7.37 -7.62 -12.85
C THR A 216 -8.52 -8.27 -12.11
N ILE A 217 -9.61 -8.56 -12.82
CA ILE A 217 -10.85 -9.14 -12.29
C ILE A 217 -10.87 -10.62 -12.66
N VAL A 218 -11.07 -11.51 -11.70
CA VAL A 218 -11.13 -12.95 -11.90
C VAL A 218 -12.48 -13.46 -11.42
N LYS A 219 -13.31 -13.95 -12.34
CA LYS A 219 -14.59 -14.54 -11.98
C LYS A 219 -14.39 -15.93 -11.38
N VAL A 220 -15.00 -16.16 -10.23
CA VAL A 220 -14.86 -17.38 -9.44
C VAL A 220 -16.20 -17.82 -8.83
N ASP A 221 -16.24 -19.10 -8.50
CA ASP A 221 -17.25 -19.76 -7.68
C ASP A 221 -16.59 -20.81 -6.76
N ALA A 222 -17.39 -21.56 -6.00
CA ALA A 222 -16.87 -22.60 -5.11
C ALA A 222 -16.14 -23.73 -5.84
N ALA A 223 -16.54 -24.08 -7.08
CA ALA A 223 -15.95 -25.17 -7.84
C ALA A 223 -14.57 -24.77 -8.39
N SER A 224 -14.47 -23.59 -8.99
CA SER A 224 -13.21 -23.03 -9.51
C SER A 224 -12.16 -22.77 -8.43
N LEU A 225 -12.55 -22.73 -7.15
CA LEU A 225 -11.64 -22.56 -6.02
C LEU A 225 -11.47 -23.84 -5.18
N ALA A 226 -12.01 -24.99 -5.58
CA ALA A 226 -12.10 -26.19 -4.72
C ALA A 226 -10.74 -26.58 -4.10
N ASP A 227 -9.70 -26.63 -4.92
CA ASP A 227 -8.35 -27.04 -4.50
C ASP A 227 -7.45 -25.86 -4.06
N VAL A 228 -7.92 -24.62 -4.27
CA VAL A 228 -7.18 -23.41 -3.90
C VAL A 228 -7.18 -23.24 -2.38
N THR A 229 -5.98 -23.15 -1.80
CA THR A 229 -5.76 -22.91 -0.36
C THR A 229 -5.19 -21.52 -0.06
N SER A 230 -4.53 -20.90 -1.03
CA SER A 230 -3.92 -19.57 -0.93
C SER A 230 -4.39 -18.67 -2.07
N ILE A 231 -4.78 -17.44 -1.74
CA ILE A 231 -5.19 -16.40 -2.67
C ILE A 231 -4.38 -15.14 -2.39
N SER A 232 -3.66 -14.65 -3.40
CA SER A 232 -2.92 -13.39 -3.34
C SER A 232 -3.53 -12.38 -4.31
N LEU A 233 -4.02 -11.26 -3.80
CA LEU A 233 -4.66 -10.19 -4.55
C LEU A 233 -3.81 -8.91 -4.51
N GLY A 234 -2.81 -8.82 -5.40
CA GLY A 234 -1.90 -7.68 -5.50
C GLY A 234 -2.33 -6.63 -6.53
N TYR A 235 -1.91 -5.38 -6.34
CA TYR A 235 -2.02 -4.30 -7.35
C TYR A 235 -3.41 -4.16 -7.98
N ASN A 236 -4.49 -3.96 -7.22
CA ASN A 236 -5.89 -3.97 -7.70
C ASN A 236 -6.40 -5.33 -8.26
N GLY A 237 -5.78 -6.44 -7.86
CA GLY A 237 -6.33 -7.79 -8.08
C GLY A 237 -7.69 -7.95 -7.40
N THR A 238 -8.67 -8.46 -8.14
CA THR A 238 -10.06 -8.58 -7.70
C THR A 238 -10.58 -9.98 -8.02
N LEU A 239 -11.13 -10.68 -7.02
CA LEU A 239 -12.04 -11.80 -7.29
C LEU A 239 -13.47 -11.28 -7.39
N ALA A 240 -14.24 -11.84 -8.31
CA ALA A 240 -15.64 -11.48 -8.49
C ALA A 240 -16.49 -12.76 -8.57
N THR A 241 -17.66 -12.77 -7.92
CA THR A 241 -18.54 -13.94 -7.95
C THR A 241 -19.98 -13.56 -8.24
N THR A 242 -20.66 -14.38 -9.04
CA THR A 242 -22.12 -14.31 -9.22
C THR A 242 -22.85 -15.39 -8.40
N ALA A 243 -22.10 -16.20 -7.65
CA ALA A 243 -22.68 -17.28 -6.85
C ALA A 243 -23.49 -16.72 -5.68
N THR A 244 -24.50 -17.48 -5.23
CA THR A 244 -25.28 -17.14 -4.03
C THR A 244 -24.49 -17.32 -2.74
N ALA A 245 -23.41 -18.12 -2.78
CA ALA A 245 -22.50 -18.31 -1.66
C ALA A 245 -21.07 -18.54 -2.13
N LEU A 246 -20.11 -18.03 -1.36
CA LEU A 246 -18.68 -18.29 -1.55
C LEU A 246 -18.04 -18.57 -0.18
N ASP A 247 -17.46 -19.76 -0.03
CA ASP A 247 -16.80 -20.17 1.21
C ASP A 247 -15.27 -20.06 1.08
N LEU A 248 -14.68 -19.27 1.97
CA LEU A 248 -13.25 -18.98 2.05
C LEU A 248 -12.66 -19.43 3.39
N THR A 249 -13.37 -20.21 4.23
CA THR A 249 -12.89 -20.54 5.60
C THR A 249 -11.58 -21.31 5.63
N SER A 250 -11.31 -22.11 4.60
CA SER A 250 -10.09 -22.91 4.47
C SER A 250 -9.04 -22.25 3.58
N LYS A 251 -9.20 -20.95 3.29
CA LYS A 251 -8.35 -20.21 2.36
C LYS A 251 -7.62 -19.08 3.08
N ILE A 252 -6.33 -18.94 2.81
CA ILE A 252 -5.54 -17.78 3.22
C ILE A 252 -5.68 -16.74 2.11
N VAL A 253 -6.27 -15.58 2.43
CA VAL A 253 -6.40 -14.46 1.49
C VAL A 253 -5.49 -13.32 1.93
N SER A 254 -4.67 -12.83 1.01
CA SER A 254 -3.68 -11.77 1.25
C SER A 254 -3.73 -10.70 0.17
N SER A 255 -3.29 -9.47 0.47
CA SER A 255 -3.24 -8.34 -0.47
C SER A 255 -1.95 -8.27 -1.32
N GLY A 256 -1.20 -9.38 -1.42
CA GLY A 256 0.10 -9.42 -2.08
C GLY A 256 1.23 -8.66 -1.34
N LEU A 257 2.44 -8.67 -1.91
CA LEU A 257 3.68 -8.17 -1.28
C LEU A 257 3.78 -6.63 -1.10
N TYR A 258 2.85 -5.84 -1.65
CA TYR A 258 2.92 -4.36 -1.65
C TYR A 258 1.57 -3.70 -1.32
N PRO A 259 1.11 -3.77 -0.05
CA PRO A 259 -0.20 -3.26 0.37
C PRO A 259 -0.32 -1.72 0.32
N SER A 260 0.78 -0.99 0.19
CA SER A 260 0.82 0.47 0.35
C SER A 260 0.18 1.28 -0.79
N VAL A 261 -0.18 0.66 -1.92
CA VAL A 261 -0.70 1.39 -3.10
C VAL A 261 -2.11 1.00 -3.53
N SER A 262 -2.60 -0.20 -3.15
CA SER A 262 -3.98 -0.65 -3.38
C SER A 262 -4.21 -2.01 -2.73
N THR A 263 -5.29 -2.17 -1.95
CA THR A 263 -5.70 -3.47 -1.41
C THR A 263 -6.54 -4.24 -2.43
N GLY A 264 -6.18 -5.50 -2.72
CA GLY A 264 -7.02 -6.37 -3.53
C GLY A 264 -8.35 -6.71 -2.85
N THR A 265 -9.39 -6.99 -3.66
CA THR A 265 -10.78 -7.14 -3.19
C THR A 265 -11.46 -8.41 -3.68
N ILE A 266 -12.53 -8.82 -2.99
CA ILE A 266 -13.44 -9.89 -3.36
C ILE A 266 -14.83 -9.27 -3.48
N THR A 267 -15.48 -9.38 -4.63
CA THR A 267 -16.70 -8.62 -4.95
C THR A 267 -17.87 -9.52 -5.30
N SER A 268 -19.06 -9.15 -4.83
CA SER A 268 -20.32 -9.74 -5.27
C SER A 268 -20.79 -9.05 -6.56
N LEU A 269 -21.10 -9.84 -7.58
CA LEU A 269 -21.80 -9.44 -8.80
C LEU A 269 -23.21 -10.04 -8.85
N ASN A 270 -23.63 -10.76 -7.81
CA ASN A 270 -24.95 -11.38 -7.75
C ASN A 270 -25.99 -10.33 -7.37
N THR A 271 -26.91 -10.01 -8.29
CA THR A 271 -27.94 -8.97 -8.08
C THR A 271 -28.95 -9.28 -6.97
N THR A 272 -28.98 -10.51 -6.45
CA THR A 272 -29.80 -10.90 -5.30
C THR A 272 -29.03 -10.89 -3.98
N GLY A 273 -27.69 -10.84 -4.04
CA GLY A 273 -26.78 -10.93 -2.91
C GLY A 273 -26.02 -12.26 -2.83
N THR A 274 -24.82 -12.21 -2.26
CA THR A 274 -23.93 -13.34 -2.01
C THR A 274 -23.67 -13.48 -0.52
N SER A 275 -23.71 -14.72 -0.02
CA SER A 275 -23.24 -15.07 1.33
C SER A 275 -21.77 -15.48 1.30
N PHE A 276 -20.91 -14.66 1.88
CA PHE A 276 -19.49 -14.96 2.04
C PHE A 276 -19.23 -15.60 3.41
N THR A 277 -18.57 -16.76 3.44
CA THR A 277 -18.13 -17.39 4.69
C THR A 277 -16.61 -17.29 4.81
N VAL A 278 -16.11 -16.79 5.93
CA VAL A 278 -14.67 -16.57 6.14
C VAL A 278 -14.21 -17.07 7.50
N GLY A 279 -12.91 -17.41 7.59
CA GLY A 279 -12.26 -17.84 8.83
C GLY A 279 -11.64 -16.70 9.64
N SER A 280 -11.49 -15.50 9.06
CA SER A 280 -10.82 -14.38 9.72
C SER A 280 -11.47 -13.04 9.39
N PHE A 281 -11.37 -12.09 10.33
CA PHE A 281 -11.80 -10.70 10.10
C PHE A 281 -10.96 -10.03 8.99
N GLN A 282 -9.69 -10.40 8.84
CA GLN A 282 -8.82 -9.83 7.81
C GLN A 282 -9.31 -10.18 6.39
N THR A 283 -9.74 -11.42 6.16
CA THR A 283 -10.35 -11.82 4.88
C THR A 283 -11.70 -11.13 4.66
N ALA A 284 -12.49 -10.98 5.74
CA ALA A 284 -13.74 -10.22 5.70
C ALA A 284 -13.55 -8.78 5.21
N LEU A 285 -12.47 -8.09 5.63
CA LEU A 285 -12.16 -6.73 5.19
C LEU A 285 -11.85 -6.59 3.70
N GLN A 286 -11.52 -7.68 3.01
CA GLN A 286 -11.28 -7.66 1.57
C GLN A 286 -12.56 -7.86 0.76
N ILE A 287 -13.66 -8.23 1.41
CA ILE A 287 -14.94 -8.48 0.75
C ILE A 287 -15.73 -7.17 0.65
N VAL A 288 -16.20 -6.90 -0.56
CA VAL A 288 -17.11 -5.82 -0.88
C VAL A 288 -18.38 -6.46 -1.42
N GLY A 289 -19.52 -6.15 -0.82
CA GLY A 289 -20.82 -6.56 -1.36
C GLY A 289 -21.10 -5.89 -2.70
N GLY A 290 -22.22 -6.26 -3.29
CA GLY A 290 -22.67 -5.81 -4.59
C GLY A 290 -24.06 -5.22 -4.50
N THR A 291 -24.79 -5.28 -5.61
CA THR A 291 -26.21 -5.01 -5.61
C THR A 291 -26.94 -6.24 -5.04
N GLY A 292 -27.71 -6.12 -3.98
CA GLY A 292 -28.45 -7.25 -3.42
C GLY A 292 -28.44 -7.24 -1.89
N GLN A 293 -28.79 -8.38 -1.29
CA GLN A 293 -28.66 -8.59 0.15
C GLN A 293 -27.44 -9.47 0.41
N ASP A 294 -26.26 -8.85 0.47
CA ASP A 294 -25.02 -9.56 0.75
C ASP A 294 -24.89 -9.86 2.24
N ALA A 295 -24.32 -11.03 2.54
CA ALA A 295 -24.13 -11.49 3.91
C ALA A 295 -22.69 -11.93 4.15
N MET A 296 -22.19 -11.66 5.35
CA MET A 296 -20.89 -12.08 5.81
C MET A 296 -21.02 -12.99 7.02
N ILE A 297 -20.41 -14.17 6.95
CA ILE A 297 -20.43 -15.18 8.00
C ILE A 297 -18.99 -15.41 8.46
N LEU A 298 -18.63 -14.90 9.63
CA LEU A 298 -17.34 -15.12 10.26
C LEU A 298 -17.41 -16.32 11.20
N LYS A 299 -16.56 -17.32 10.98
CA LYS A 299 -16.50 -18.52 11.84
C LYS A 299 -15.59 -18.30 13.06
N GLY A 300 -16.05 -18.78 14.22
CA GLY A 300 -15.22 -18.97 15.41
C GLY A 300 -14.79 -17.71 16.17
N THR A 301 -15.14 -16.51 15.70
CA THR A 301 -14.74 -15.23 16.30
C THR A 301 -15.96 -14.34 16.53
N THR A 302 -15.99 -13.61 17.65
CA THR A 302 -16.98 -12.55 17.92
C THR A 302 -16.43 -11.21 17.46
N LEU A 303 -17.20 -10.46 16.67
CA LEU A 303 -16.81 -9.12 16.26
C LEU A 303 -17.25 -8.08 17.30
N THR A 304 -16.51 -6.97 17.37
CA THR A 304 -16.96 -5.76 18.05
C THR A 304 -18.05 -5.05 17.23
N SER A 305 -18.76 -4.08 17.82
CA SER A 305 -19.71 -3.26 17.08
C SER A 305 -19.04 -2.50 15.94
N ALA A 306 -17.90 -1.87 16.20
CA ALA A 306 -17.18 -1.10 15.19
C ALA A 306 -16.61 -1.97 14.06
N GLN A 307 -16.19 -3.21 14.37
CA GLN A 307 -15.84 -4.18 13.34
C GLN A 307 -17.02 -4.52 12.43
N ARG A 308 -18.22 -4.70 12.99
CA ARG A 308 -19.44 -4.92 12.18
C ARG A 308 -19.80 -3.68 11.35
N ASP A 309 -19.71 -2.49 11.92
CA ASP A 309 -19.98 -1.23 11.22
C ASP A 309 -19.06 -1.06 10.01
N GLN A 310 -17.78 -1.44 10.12
CA GLN A 310 -16.84 -1.43 9.00
C GLN A 310 -17.23 -2.43 7.89
N LEU A 311 -17.76 -3.61 8.24
CA LEU A 311 -18.27 -4.56 7.24
C LEU A 311 -19.53 -4.02 6.57
N PHE A 312 -20.44 -3.41 7.32
CA PHE A 312 -21.64 -2.77 6.76
C PHE A 312 -21.31 -1.59 5.83
N ALA A 313 -20.20 -0.89 6.08
CA ALA A 313 -19.68 0.15 5.19
C ALA A 313 -19.18 -0.42 3.85
N SER A 314 -18.84 -1.71 3.80
CA SER A 314 -18.37 -2.42 2.59
C SER A 314 -19.53 -3.02 1.76
N SER A 315 -20.71 -2.40 1.79
CA SER A 315 -21.94 -2.86 1.11
C SER A 315 -22.43 -4.25 1.51
N ILE A 316 -22.22 -4.64 2.77
CA ILE A 316 -22.80 -5.87 3.35
C ILE A 316 -24.05 -5.52 4.14
N GLU A 317 -25.12 -6.32 4.02
CA GLU A 317 -26.40 -6.07 4.71
C GLU A 317 -26.55 -6.92 5.97
N THR A 318 -25.91 -8.08 6.04
CA THR A 318 -26.01 -8.98 7.20
C THR A 318 -24.63 -9.50 7.62
N VAL A 319 -24.32 -9.45 8.91
CA VAL A 319 -23.11 -10.02 9.48
C VAL A 319 -23.49 -11.06 10.54
N THR A 320 -22.99 -12.28 10.39
CA THR A 320 -23.10 -13.35 11.37
C THR A 320 -21.71 -13.65 11.92
N ASP A 321 -21.54 -13.58 13.23
CA ASP A 321 -20.32 -13.94 13.95
C ASP A 321 -20.64 -14.93 15.09
N ALA A 322 -19.67 -15.26 15.95
CA ALA A 322 -19.89 -16.19 17.06
C ALA A 322 -20.91 -15.69 18.12
N SER A 323 -21.20 -14.40 18.18
CA SER A 323 -22.13 -13.79 19.12
C SER A 323 -23.57 -13.68 18.60
N GLY A 324 -23.78 -13.75 17.28
CA GLY A 324 -25.12 -13.69 16.70
C GLY A 324 -25.13 -13.22 15.25
N THR A 325 -26.34 -12.91 14.77
CA THR A 325 -26.57 -12.32 13.44
C THR A 325 -27.07 -10.89 13.61
N TYR A 326 -26.50 -9.99 12.82
CA TYR A 326 -26.72 -8.56 12.87
C TYR A 326 -27.07 -8.07 11.47
N THR A 327 -28.12 -7.27 11.35
CA THR A 327 -28.49 -6.61 10.10
C THR A 327 -28.01 -5.18 10.12
N LYS A 328 -27.53 -4.69 8.98
CA LYS A 328 -27.13 -3.30 8.78
C LYS A 328 -28.24 -2.39 9.30
N PRO A 329 -27.97 -1.52 10.28
CA PRO A 329 -28.96 -0.60 10.78
C PRO A 329 -29.49 0.28 9.64
N PRO A 330 -30.78 0.63 9.63
CA PRO A 330 -31.25 1.67 8.73
C PRO A 330 -30.44 2.95 8.97
N LEU A 331 -30.09 3.65 7.89
CA LEU A 331 -29.39 4.92 7.98
C LEU A 331 -30.15 5.87 8.92
N PRO A 332 -29.49 6.46 9.93
CA PRO A 332 -30.12 7.45 10.78
C PRO A 332 -30.70 8.60 9.94
N ALA A 333 -31.82 9.18 10.39
CA ALA A 333 -32.37 10.36 9.74
C ALA A 333 -31.30 11.47 9.65
N GLY A 334 -31.20 12.12 8.49
CA GLY A 334 -30.18 13.13 8.23
C GLY A 334 -28.81 12.59 7.78
N THR A 335 -28.68 11.27 7.53
CA THR A 335 -27.44 10.69 7.01
C THR A 335 -27.46 10.52 5.48
N THR A 336 -26.39 10.95 4.82
CA THR A 336 -26.13 10.75 3.38
C THR A 336 -24.92 9.83 3.20
N LEU A 337 -24.97 8.89 2.25
CA LEU A 337 -23.86 7.99 1.93
C LEU A 337 -23.23 8.38 0.60
N LEU A 338 -21.90 8.50 0.56
CA LEU A 338 -21.17 8.72 -0.69
C LEU A 338 -21.08 7.45 -1.54
N THR A 339 -20.92 7.62 -2.84
CA THR A 339 -20.76 6.56 -3.83
C THR A 339 -19.32 6.51 -4.34
N THR A 340 -18.98 5.47 -5.12
CA THR A 340 -17.66 5.40 -5.77
C THR A 340 -17.52 6.34 -6.98
N GLY A 341 -18.59 7.07 -7.33
CA GLY A 341 -18.57 8.11 -8.34
C GLY A 341 -18.57 9.49 -7.71
N ALA A 342 -18.22 10.52 -8.48
CA ALA A 342 -18.21 11.90 -7.98
C ALA A 342 -19.61 12.30 -7.48
N ASP A 343 -19.70 12.65 -6.20
CA ASP A 343 -20.93 13.02 -5.54
C ASP A 343 -21.09 14.55 -5.45
N VAL A 344 -22.34 15.01 -5.47
CA VAL A 344 -22.70 16.39 -5.12
C VAL A 344 -23.69 16.32 -3.96
N VAL A 345 -23.21 16.66 -2.78
CA VAL A 345 -23.98 16.63 -1.53
C VAL A 345 -24.20 18.06 -1.05
N LEU A 346 -25.46 18.45 -0.98
CA LEU A 346 -25.92 19.72 -0.44
C LEU A 346 -26.85 19.42 0.74
N LEU A 347 -26.35 19.54 1.96
CA LEU A 347 -27.13 19.32 3.17
C LEU A 347 -27.98 20.58 3.49
N SER A 348 -28.92 20.42 4.42
CA SER A 348 -29.88 21.46 4.79
C SER A 348 -29.35 22.33 5.94
N ALA A 349 -30.25 22.91 6.75
CA ALA A 349 -29.88 23.78 7.87
C ALA A 349 -29.91 23.07 9.24
N GLY A 350 -30.05 21.73 9.25
CA GLY A 350 -30.07 20.93 10.46
C GLY A 350 -28.86 20.02 10.54
N ASP A 351 -28.58 19.50 11.73
CA ASP A 351 -27.42 18.63 11.98
C ASP A 351 -27.51 17.33 11.16
N GLN A 352 -26.58 17.14 10.23
CA GLN A 352 -26.56 16.00 9.33
C GLN A 352 -25.20 15.28 9.33
N THR A 353 -25.18 14.10 8.74
CA THR A 353 -23.96 13.29 8.64
C THR A 353 -23.76 12.81 7.21
N VAL A 354 -22.55 12.94 6.69
CA VAL A 354 -22.12 12.31 5.45
C VAL A 354 -21.21 11.14 5.80
N GLN A 355 -21.48 9.95 5.29
CA GLN A 355 -20.67 8.76 5.50
C GLN A 355 -19.88 8.42 4.24
N ALA A 356 -18.59 8.11 4.42
CA ALA A 356 -17.70 7.70 3.34
C ALA A 356 -16.65 6.69 3.79
N THR A 357 -16.15 5.92 2.83
CA THR A 357 -14.92 5.12 2.93
C THR A 357 -13.86 5.72 2.02
N SER A 358 -12.61 5.25 2.10
CA SER A 358 -11.53 5.72 1.21
C SER A 358 -11.81 5.41 -0.27
N ALA A 359 -12.71 4.46 -0.56
CA ALA A 359 -13.13 4.13 -1.92
C ALA A 359 -14.29 4.99 -2.44
N THR A 360 -15.04 5.67 -1.56
CA THR A 360 -16.19 6.50 -1.93
C THR A 360 -15.93 8.00 -1.76
N LEU A 361 -14.84 8.37 -1.10
CA LEU A 361 -14.42 9.78 -1.00
C LEU A 361 -13.52 10.11 -2.18
N ASN A 362 -14.10 10.67 -3.25
CA ASN A 362 -13.41 10.91 -4.51
C ASN A 362 -12.72 12.26 -4.50
N VAL A 363 -11.40 12.25 -4.70
CA VAL A 363 -10.62 13.47 -4.92
C VAL A 363 -10.66 13.91 -6.39
N GLY A 364 -10.49 15.20 -6.62
CA GLY A 364 -10.29 15.74 -7.97
C GLY A 364 -8.92 15.37 -8.54
N SER A 365 -8.83 15.31 -9.86
CA SER A 365 -7.56 15.21 -10.57
C SER A 365 -7.08 16.59 -10.98
N SER A 366 -5.80 16.88 -10.77
CA SER A 366 -5.18 18.10 -11.28
C SER A 366 -4.49 17.84 -12.62
N VAL A 367 -4.86 18.59 -13.64
CA VAL A 367 -4.18 18.60 -14.94
C VAL A 367 -3.39 19.89 -15.05
N TYR A 368 -2.07 19.79 -15.00
CA TYR A 368 -1.20 20.93 -15.29
C TYR A 368 -1.28 21.29 -16.77
N SER A 369 -1.62 22.53 -17.09
CA SER A 369 -1.56 23.09 -18.44
C SER A 369 -0.26 23.91 -18.59
N PRO A 370 0.76 23.39 -19.30
CA PRO A 370 2.00 24.13 -19.52
C PRO A 370 1.78 25.41 -20.33
N ALA A 371 0.71 25.47 -21.13
CA ALA A 371 0.37 26.62 -21.97
C ALA A 371 -0.15 27.82 -21.17
N THR A 372 -0.78 27.58 -20.02
CA THR A 372 -1.32 28.63 -19.15
C THR A 372 -0.59 28.74 -17.81
N GLY A 373 0.37 27.83 -17.53
CA GLY A 373 1.05 27.75 -16.24
C GLY A 373 0.09 27.45 -15.08
N SER A 374 -1.07 26.85 -15.36
CA SER A 374 -2.17 26.70 -14.41
C SER A 374 -2.61 25.24 -14.31
N TYR A 375 -3.01 24.82 -13.12
CA TYR A 375 -3.66 23.53 -12.89
C TYR A 375 -5.17 23.68 -13.11
N THR A 376 -5.75 22.85 -13.97
CA THR A 376 -7.20 22.68 -14.06
C THR A 376 -7.57 21.48 -13.20
N TYR A 377 -8.39 21.71 -12.18
CA TYR A 377 -8.92 20.64 -11.33
C TYR A 377 -10.21 20.12 -11.96
N THR A 378 -10.27 18.82 -12.26
CA THR A 378 -11.47 18.17 -12.81
C THR A 378 -11.85 16.95 -11.99
N GLY A 379 -13.12 16.87 -11.60
CA GLY A 379 -13.67 15.76 -10.82
C GLY A 379 -13.56 15.94 -9.30
N GLY A 380 -14.00 14.91 -8.57
CA GLY A 380 -14.04 14.84 -7.10
C GLY A 380 -15.40 15.20 -6.50
N ASP A 381 -15.59 14.85 -5.24
CA ASP A 381 -16.85 15.11 -4.53
C ASP A 381 -17.00 16.59 -4.17
N GLN A 382 -18.23 17.08 -4.23
CA GLN A 382 -18.64 18.40 -3.77
C GLN A 382 -19.51 18.24 -2.53
N LEU A 383 -18.95 18.53 -1.36
CA LEU A 383 -19.63 18.38 -0.08
C LEU A 383 -19.88 19.76 0.54
N ASP A 384 -21.14 20.10 0.71
CA ASP A 384 -21.58 21.28 1.46
C ASP A 384 -22.50 20.84 2.60
N GLY A 385 -22.01 20.97 3.84
CA GLY A 385 -22.79 20.68 5.04
C GLY A 385 -23.87 21.72 5.31
N GLY A 386 -23.81 22.89 4.69
CA GLY A 386 -24.83 23.92 4.85
C GLY A 386 -24.73 24.60 6.20
N ALA A 387 -25.82 24.61 6.96
CA ALA A 387 -25.86 25.19 8.31
C ALA A 387 -26.29 24.12 9.31
N GLY A 388 -25.88 24.27 10.57
CA GLY A 388 -26.13 23.26 11.59
C GLY A 388 -24.81 22.77 12.16
N TYR A 389 -24.83 21.58 12.76
CA TYR A 389 -23.63 20.85 13.14
C TYR A 389 -23.50 19.59 12.28
N ASP A 390 -22.63 19.66 11.27
CA ASP A 390 -22.51 18.65 10.24
C ASP A 390 -21.23 17.83 10.38
N VAL A 391 -21.37 16.51 10.20
CA VAL A 391 -20.31 15.54 10.44
C VAL A 391 -19.96 14.80 9.16
N LEU A 392 -18.68 14.81 8.76
CA LEU A 392 -18.15 13.84 7.80
C LEU A 392 -17.59 12.63 8.57
N ALA A 393 -18.31 11.51 8.51
CA ALA A 393 -17.95 10.25 9.14
C ALA A 393 -17.25 9.33 8.13
N LEU A 394 -15.96 9.07 8.38
CA LEU A 394 -15.05 8.28 7.58
C LEU A 394 -14.81 6.93 8.25
N THR A 395 -14.80 5.85 7.47
CA THR A 395 -14.58 4.49 8.00
C THR A 395 -13.59 3.69 7.17
N GLY A 396 -12.69 2.99 7.86
CA GLY A 396 -11.72 2.04 7.29
C GLY A 396 -10.31 2.60 7.10
N PRO A 397 -9.38 1.75 6.61
CA PRO A 397 -8.01 2.15 6.29
C PRO A 397 -7.94 2.92 4.97
N GLY A 398 -6.74 3.39 4.62
CA GLY A 398 -6.45 4.04 3.34
C GLY A 398 -6.23 5.55 3.48
N SER A 399 -6.46 6.29 2.38
CA SER A 399 -6.26 7.73 2.34
C SER A 399 -7.57 8.48 2.13
N PHE A 400 -7.76 9.50 2.95
CA PHE A 400 -8.90 10.41 2.92
C PHE A 400 -8.34 11.83 2.76
N ASP A 401 -8.60 12.45 1.63
CA ASP A 401 -8.01 13.75 1.30
C ASP A 401 -9.09 14.79 1.04
N LEU A 402 -9.32 15.61 2.06
CA LEU A 402 -10.28 16.70 2.04
C LEU A 402 -9.73 17.94 1.30
N ALA A 403 -8.41 18.05 1.20
CA ALA A 403 -7.75 19.18 0.53
C ALA A 403 -7.98 19.15 -0.98
N ASN A 404 -8.08 17.95 -1.57
CA ASN A 404 -8.28 17.77 -3.01
C ASN A 404 -9.72 17.41 -3.41
N LEU A 405 -10.71 17.54 -2.51
CA LEU A 405 -12.12 17.50 -2.91
C LEU A 405 -12.48 18.68 -3.82
N ALA A 406 -13.47 18.51 -4.70
CA ALA A 406 -13.94 19.61 -5.55
C ALA A 406 -14.53 20.74 -4.69
N GLN A 407 -15.27 20.38 -3.64
CA GLN A 407 -15.75 21.30 -2.61
C GLN A 407 -15.83 20.58 -1.26
N PHE A 408 -15.48 21.28 -0.18
CA PHE A 408 -15.71 20.84 1.19
C PHE A 408 -15.93 22.08 2.07
N THR A 409 -17.20 22.35 2.39
CA THR A 409 -17.65 23.54 3.14
C THR A 409 -18.76 23.16 4.12
N GLY A 410 -18.94 23.95 5.18
CA GLY A 410 -20.08 23.81 6.10
C GLY A 410 -20.06 22.55 6.96
N PHE A 411 -18.90 21.93 7.21
CA PHE A 411 -18.75 20.81 8.15
C PHE A 411 -17.99 21.28 9.40
N GLU A 412 -18.48 20.90 10.57
CA GLU A 412 -17.86 21.22 11.86
C GLU A 412 -16.99 20.07 12.39
N GLU A 413 -17.27 18.83 11.97
CA GLU A 413 -16.60 17.64 12.50
C GLU A 413 -16.23 16.63 11.41
N VAL A 414 -15.02 16.08 11.52
CA VAL A 414 -14.59 14.88 10.81
C VAL A 414 -14.35 13.78 11.83
N ARG A 415 -15.07 12.67 11.71
CA ARG A 415 -14.86 11.46 12.52
C ARG A 415 -14.21 10.39 11.64
N LEU A 416 -13.06 9.87 12.02
CA LEU A 416 -12.40 8.78 11.30
C LEU A 416 -12.29 7.56 12.21
N THR A 417 -12.96 6.47 11.82
CA THR A 417 -12.91 5.19 12.52
C THR A 417 -12.16 4.13 11.70
N ASN A 418 -11.10 3.56 12.26
CA ASN A 418 -10.32 2.50 11.62
C ASN A 418 -10.01 1.39 12.64
N VAL A 419 -10.64 0.23 12.50
CA VAL A 419 -10.47 -0.89 13.42
C VAL A 419 -9.40 -1.90 12.94
N THR A 420 -8.65 -1.55 11.90
CA THR A 420 -7.67 -2.43 11.25
C THR A 420 -6.27 -2.16 11.81
N SER A 421 -5.32 -3.08 11.56
CA SER A 421 -3.90 -2.88 11.90
C SER A 421 -3.17 -1.96 10.92
N SER A 422 -3.79 -1.59 9.80
CA SER A 422 -3.23 -0.69 8.79
C SER A 422 -3.47 0.77 9.18
N TYR A 423 -2.57 1.67 8.75
CA TYR A 423 -2.77 3.10 8.98
C TYR A 423 -3.96 3.63 8.16
N ALA A 424 -4.67 4.61 8.72
CA ALA A 424 -5.56 5.49 7.97
C ALA A 424 -4.93 6.89 7.93
N SER A 425 -4.93 7.51 6.75
CA SER A 425 -4.38 8.85 6.52
C SER A 425 -5.48 9.85 6.19
N LEU A 426 -5.47 11.00 6.86
CA LEU A 426 -6.42 12.09 6.69
C LEU A 426 -5.67 13.38 6.35
N THR A 427 -5.97 13.99 5.21
CA THR A 427 -5.47 15.32 4.85
C THR A 427 -6.60 16.33 4.96
N LEU A 428 -6.44 17.32 5.85
CA LEU A 428 -7.44 18.34 6.08
C LEU A 428 -7.36 19.44 5.02
N ARG A 429 -8.52 20.03 4.70
CA ARG A 429 -8.62 21.14 3.76
C ARG A 429 -8.13 22.44 4.37
N ASP A 430 -7.50 23.27 3.54
CA ASP A 430 -7.12 24.62 3.92
C ASP A 430 -8.34 25.52 4.20
N SER A 431 -8.16 26.46 5.14
CA SER A 431 -9.15 27.47 5.54
C SER A 431 -10.47 26.93 6.13
N VAL A 432 -10.50 25.67 6.59
CA VAL A 432 -11.65 25.08 7.29
C VAL A 432 -11.26 24.77 8.72
N ASP A 433 -11.98 25.36 9.68
CA ASP A 433 -11.84 25.03 11.10
C ASP A 433 -12.59 23.72 11.37
N LEU A 434 -11.93 22.73 11.99
CA LEU A 434 -12.48 21.39 12.15
C LEU A 434 -12.24 20.82 13.53
N LYS A 435 -13.27 20.16 14.07
CA LYS A 435 -13.09 19.13 15.08
C LYS A 435 -12.76 17.81 14.39
N VAL A 436 -11.71 17.13 14.82
CA VAL A 436 -11.28 15.83 14.29
C VAL A 436 -11.30 14.82 15.42
N ILE A 437 -12.02 13.72 15.25
CA ILE A 437 -12.02 12.59 16.18
C ILE A 437 -11.50 11.36 15.46
N LEU A 438 -10.44 10.76 16.00
CA LEU A 438 -9.86 9.50 15.53
C LEU A 438 -10.27 8.37 16.48
N SER A 439 -10.66 7.22 15.96
CA SER A 439 -11.12 6.09 16.78
C SER A 439 -10.75 4.75 16.19
N ASP A 440 -10.26 3.84 17.02
CA ASP A 440 -10.05 2.43 16.66
C ASP A 440 -11.31 1.56 16.83
N GLY A 441 -12.47 2.19 17.06
CA GLY A 441 -13.74 1.51 17.28
C GLY A 441 -13.97 1.04 18.72
N THR A 442 -13.07 1.37 19.66
CA THR A 442 -13.30 1.14 21.09
C THR A 442 -13.87 2.39 21.76
N THR A 443 -14.76 2.19 22.75
CA THR A 443 -15.41 3.28 23.49
C THR A 443 -14.59 3.75 24.69
N THR A 444 -13.40 3.22 24.90
CA THR A 444 -12.55 3.62 26.02
C THR A 444 -11.78 4.87 25.63
N THR A 445 -12.16 5.99 26.24
CA THR A 445 -11.27 7.15 26.34
C THR A 445 -9.91 6.69 26.86
N PRO A 446 -8.81 7.06 26.21
CA PRO A 446 -7.49 6.58 26.56
C PRO A 446 -7.08 7.04 27.96
N SER A 447 -6.93 6.10 28.89
CA SER A 447 -6.28 6.36 30.18
C SER A 447 -4.92 5.68 30.21
N GLY A 448 -3.88 6.37 29.72
CA GLY A 448 -2.47 6.08 30.02
C GLY A 448 -1.98 4.65 29.79
N SER A 449 -2.57 3.91 28.85
CA SER A 449 -2.09 2.56 28.52
C SER A 449 -0.80 2.65 27.72
N THR A 450 0.30 2.17 28.30
CA THR A 450 1.60 2.01 27.63
C THR A 450 1.69 0.74 26.77
N ALA A 451 0.61 -0.05 26.71
CA ALA A 451 0.54 -1.20 25.82
C ALA A 451 0.25 -0.72 24.39
N PHE A 452 1.21 -0.91 23.49
CA PHE A 452 1.04 -0.69 22.05
C PHE A 452 -0.20 -1.47 21.56
N PRO A 453 -1.28 -0.81 21.12
CA PRO A 453 -2.42 -1.55 20.62
C PRO A 453 -2.08 -2.22 19.29
N THR A 454 -2.82 -3.27 18.99
CA THR A 454 -2.75 -4.00 17.72
C THR A 454 -3.48 -3.30 16.57
N ALA A 455 -4.14 -2.17 16.83
CA ALA A 455 -4.76 -1.30 15.83
C ALA A 455 -3.72 -0.38 15.19
N GLY A 456 -3.86 -0.12 13.89
CA GLY A 456 -3.00 0.79 13.14
C GLY A 456 -3.19 2.21 13.64
N GLY A 457 -2.11 2.99 13.69
CA GLY A 457 -2.18 4.41 14.02
C GLY A 457 -2.87 5.23 12.93
N PHE A 458 -3.13 6.49 13.24
CA PHE A 458 -3.63 7.47 12.29
C PHE A 458 -2.51 8.38 11.81
N SER A 459 -2.58 8.82 10.56
CA SER A 459 -1.77 9.92 10.06
C SER A 459 -2.68 11.09 9.72
N VAL A 460 -2.47 12.26 10.29
CA VAL A 460 -3.27 13.46 10.00
C VAL A 460 -2.37 14.57 9.51
N THR A 461 -2.58 15.03 8.28
CA THR A 461 -1.94 16.24 7.74
C THR A 461 -2.87 17.42 7.93
N LEU A 462 -2.43 18.43 8.69
CA LEU A 462 -3.25 19.61 8.97
C LEU A 462 -3.39 20.52 7.74
N GLY A 463 -4.47 21.28 7.73
CA GLY A 463 -4.70 22.41 6.81
C GLY A 463 -4.45 23.75 7.52
N THR A 464 -4.72 24.85 6.85
CA THR A 464 -4.54 26.22 7.38
C THR A 464 -5.60 26.68 8.39
N GLY A 465 -6.70 25.94 8.56
CA GLY A 465 -7.72 26.22 9.58
C GLY A 465 -7.29 25.81 10.99
N ARG A 466 -8.04 26.23 12.00
CA ARG A 466 -7.88 25.80 13.40
C ARG A 466 -8.39 24.37 13.55
N VAL A 467 -7.67 23.53 14.30
CA VAL A 467 -8.08 22.15 14.56
C VAL A 467 -8.33 21.91 16.05
N THR A 468 -9.37 21.15 16.38
CA THR A 468 -9.52 20.45 17.65
C THR A 468 -9.43 18.97 17.37
N LEU A 469 -8.22 18.41 17.51
CA LEU A 469 -7.93 17.01 17.21
C LEU A 469 -7.92 16.18 18.50
N GLN A 470 -8.69 15.09 18.50
CA GLN A 470 -8.67 14.04 19.49
C GLN A 470 -8.20 12.74 18.82
N GLY A 471 -7.01 12.29 19.21
CA GLY A 471 -6.37 11.09 18.69
C GLY A 471 -6.99 9.80 19.23
N GLY A 472 -6.58 8.69 18.62
CA GLY A 472 -7.09 7.36 18.90
C GLY A 472 -6.36 6.69 20.06
N ASN A 473 -6.36 5.36 20.06
CA ASN A 473 -5.51 4.58 20.98
C ASN A 473 -4.20 4.14 20.34
N GLY A 474 -4.09 4.22 19.01
CA GLY A 474 -2.91 3.83 18.23
C GLY A 474 -1.81 4.89 18.29
N SER A 475 -0.61 4.54 17.84
CA SER A 475 0.47 5.53 17.68
C SER A 475 0.18 6.46 16.50
N ASP A 476 -0.29 7.66 16.79
CA ASP A 476 -0.74 8.62 15.80
C ASP A 476 0.38 9.56 15.36
N GLN A 477 0.29 10.01 14.11
CA GLN A 477 1.24 10.91 13.48
C GLN A 477 0.54 12.14 12.93
N ILE A 478 0.79 13.28 13.55
CA ILE A 478 0.23 14.57 13.14
C ILE A 478 1.31 15.33 12.37
N PHE A 479 1.05 15.63 11.11
CA PHE A 479 1.96 16.32 10.21
C PHE A 479 1.52 17.77 9.98
N VAL A 480 2.46 18.69 10.17
CA VAL A 480 2.30 20.11 9.85
C VAL A 480 3.40 20.53 8.89
N THR A 481 2.98 20.91 7.69
CA THR A 481 3.86 21.27 6.55
C THR A 481 3.70 22.74 6.20
N GLY A 482 4.44 23.59 6.90
CA GLY A 482 4.32 25.05 6.84
C GLY A 482 3.65 25.64 8.08
N SER A 483 4.19 26.75 8.60
CA SER A 483 3.75 27.37 9.84
C SER A 483 2.31 27.91 9.81
N THR A 484 1.79 28.19 8.62
CA THR A 484 0.39 28.62 8.44
C THR A 484 -0.63 27.52 8.70
N LYS A 485 -0.19 26.26 8.83
CA LYS A 485 -1.06 25.09 9.06
C LYS A 485 -1.24 24.70 10.53
N LEU A 486 -0.74 25.52 11.45
CA LEU A 486 -0.96 25.36 12.87
C LEU A 486 -1.32 26.72 13.46
N GLN A 487 -2.62 26.93 13.65
CA GLN A 487 -3.15 28.20 14.12
C GLN A 487 -3.19 28.26 15.64
N ALA A 488 -2.99 29.45 16.20
CA ALA A 488 -3.19 29.69 17.62
C ALA A 488 -4.64 29.34 18.04
N GLY A 489 -4.78 28.75 19.22
CA GLY A 489 -6.03 28.21 19.73
C GLY A 489 -6.35 26.79 19.25
N SER A 490 -5.50 26.16 18.43
CA SER A 490 -5.67 24.75 18.08
C SER A 490 -5.44 23.86 19.31
N VAL A 491 -6.17 22.75 19.36
CA VAL A 491 -6.05 21.72 20.39
C VAL A 491 -5.63 20.43 19.71
N ILE A 492 -4.53 19.84 20.14
CA ILE A 492 -4.02 18.56 19.66
C ILE A 492 -3.88 17.67 20.88
N ASP A 493 -4.74 16.68 20.96
CA ASP A 493 -4.70 15.61 21.94
C ASP A 493 -4.32 14.32 21.21
N GLY A 494 -3.14 13.74 21.46
CA GLY A 494 -2.68 12.54 20.75
C GLY A 494 -3.43 11.26 21.13
N GLY A 495 -4.07 11.24 22.31
CA GLY A 495 -4.87 10.09 22.76
C GLY A 495 -4.06 9.10 23.61
N ALA A 496 -4.18 7.81 23.34
CA ALA A 496 -3.24 6.82 23.90
C ALA A 496 -2.31 6.34 22.79
N GLY A 497 -1.21 5.73 23.21
CA GLY A 497 -0.24 5.15 22.31
C GLY A 497 1.09 5.88 22.46
N TYR A 498 1.76 6.05 21.34
CA TYR A 498 2.99 6.83 21.28
C TYR A 498 2.84 7.78 20.09
N ASP A 499 2.49 9.01 20.39
CA ASP A 499 1.97 9.97 19.43
C ASP A 499 3.05 10.97 19.05
N THR A 500 3.06 11.32 17.77
CA THR A 500 4.10 12.18 17.19
C THR A 500 3.49 13.40 16.53
N LEU A 501 3.89 14.59 16.99
CA LEU A 501 3.70 15.83 16.25
C LEU A 501 4.96 16.13 15.42
N SER A 502 4.81 16.16 14.09
CA SER A 502 5.87 16.45 13.14
C SER A 502 5.68 17.83 12.49
N LEU A 503 6.65 18.71 12.70
CA LEU A 503 6.68 20.08 12.20
C LEU A 503 7.80 20.20 11.17
N SER A 504 7.46 20.58 9.95
CA SER A 504 8.43 20.66 8.85
C SER A 504 8.28 21.93 8.02
N ALA A 505 9.38 22.43 7.47
CA ALA A 505 9.32 23.49 6.47
C ALA A 505 8.66 22.97 5.18
N PRO A 506 7.88 23.80 4.47
CA PRO A 506 7.28 23.39 3.20
C PRO A 506 8.38 23.14 2.16
N TYR A 507 8.20 22.11 1.34
CA TYR A 507 9.12 21.80 0.26
C TYR A 507 8.89 22.76 -0.93
N ASN A 508 9.59 23.89 -0.92
CA ASN A 508 9.49 24.90 -1.99
C ASN A 508 10.57 24.65 -3.05
N TYR A 509 10.37 23.65 -3.91
CA TYR A 509 11.24 23.45 -5.06
C TYR A 509 10.84 24.38 -6.21
N ASN A 510 11.78 25.21 -6.66
CA ASN A 510 11.61 25.99 -7.87
C ASN A 510 12.25 25.25 -9.07
N PRO A 511 11.46 24.65 -9.98
CA PRO A 511 12.00 23.92 -11.12
C PRO A 511 12.76 24.82 -12.11
N ALA A 512 12.52 26.13 -12.13
CA ALA A 512 13.17 27.07 -13.05
C ALA A 512 14.58 27.46 -12.59
N THR A 513 14.84 27.48 -11.27
CA THR A 513 16.16 27.83 -10.72
C THR A 513 16.92 26.62 -10.19
N GLY A 514 16.27 25.46 -10.05
CA GLY A 514 16.84 24.28 -9.42
C GLY A 514 17.16 24.47 -7.94
N MET A 515 16.74 25.59 -7.33
CA MET A 515 17.03 25.95 -5.95
C MET A 515 15.76 25.94 -5.10
N SER A 516 15.90 25.50 -3.85
CA SER A 516 14.86 25.65 -2.83
C SER A 516 14.99 27.02 -2.14
N SER A 517 13.87 27.72 -1.92
CA SER A 517 13.89 28.99 -1.20
C SER A 517 14.22 28.74 0.28
N SER A 518 15.38 29.23 0.74
CA SER A 518 15.84 29.10 2.12
C SER A 518 15.20 30.16 3.03
N VAL A 519 13.91 30.01 3.34
CA VAL A 519 13.23 30.88 4.31
C VAL A 519 13.01 30.10 5.61
N ASP A 520 13.35 30.72 6.74
CA ASP A 520 13.08 30.13 8.05
C ASP A 520 11.56 30.03 8.27
N THR A 521 11.11 28.86 8.72
CA THR A 521 9.69 28.61 9.05
C THR A 521 9.56 28.62 10.57
N THR A 522 8.70 29.47 11.13
CA THR A 522 8.50 29.56 12.58
C THR A 522 7.12 29.05 12.99
N TYR A 523 7.08 28.03 13.84
CA TYR A 523 5.90 27.55 14.55
C TYR A 523 5.85 28.14 15.96
N ASP A 524 4.66 28.40 16.47
CA ASP A 524 4.47 28.86 17.84
C ASP A 524 3.54 27.90 18.60
N LEU A 525 4.13 26.98 19.38
CA LEU A 525 3.33 26.03 20.15
C LEU A 525 2.80 26.65 21.44
N THR A 526 3.30 27.81 21.87
CA THR A 526 2.81 28.45 23.11
C THR A 526 1.37 28.94 22.98
N GLY A 527 0.90 29.08 21.74
CA GLY A 527 -0.49 29.41 21.42
C GLY A 527 -1.40 28.20 21.21
N ILE A 528 -0.94 26.95 21.37
CA ILE A 528 -1.75 25.75 21.18
C ILE A 528 -1.91 24.97 22.50
N SER A 529 -2.95 24.15 22.60
CA SER A 529 -3.07 23.14 23.64
C SER A 529 -2.53 21.82 23.08
N LEU A 530 -1.46 21.30 23.67
CA LEU A 530 -0.86 20.01 23.31
C LEU A 530 -0.96 19.07 24.52
N SER A 531 -1.58 17.92 24.35
CA SER A 531 -1.67 16.86 25.37
C SER A 531 -1.48 15.49 24.75
N HIS A 532 -0.97 14.54 25.54
CA HIS A 532 -0.75 13.15 25.13
C HIS A 532 0.02 13.05 23.80
N VAL A 533 1.05 13.88 23.64
CA VAL A 533 1.99 13.80 22.52
C VAL A 533 3.37 13.53 23.08
N GLU A 534 3.83 12.29 22.95
CA GLU A 534 5.09 11.83 23.54
C GLU A 534 6.29 12.22 22.69
N SER A 535 6.10 12.45 21.39
CA SER A 535 7.18 12.76 20.45
C SER A 535 6.96 14.06 19.69
N LEU A 536 7.95 14.95 19.76
CA LEU A 536 8.00 16.16 18.96
C LEU A 536 9.14 16.05 17.93
N SER A 537 8.78 15.97 16.65
CA SER A 537 9.71 15.93 15.54
C SER A 537 9.74 17.29 14.83
N VAL A 538 10.92 17.89 14.72
CA VAL A 538 11.13 19.18 14.05
C VAL A 538 12.17 19.00 12.96
N SER A 539 11.77 19.23 11.71
CA SER A 539 12.64 19.11 10.54
C SER A 539 12.73 20.44 9.81
N GLY A 540 13.94 20.97 9.63
CA GLY A 540 14.18 22.05 8.67
C GLY A 540 14.30 21.54 7.23
N SER A 541 14.85 22.36 6.34
CA SER A 541 14.93 22.06 4.92
C SER A 541 16.07 21.08 4.60
N ILE A 542 15.75 20.03 3.83
CA ILE A 542 16.71 19.00 3.40
C ILE A 542 17.75 19.55 2.39
N MET A 543 17.39 20.58 1.62
CA MET A 543 18.21 21.10 0.52
C MET A 543 18.58 22.59 0.67
N GLY A 544 18.46 23.17 1.87
CA GLY A 544 18.73 24.59 2.09
C GLY A 544 19.19 24.92 3.51
N THR A 545 19.58 26.18 3.71
CA THR A 545 19.98 26.73 5.02
C THR A 545 18.79 27.14 5.91
N GLY A 546 17.56 27.03 5.39
CA GLY A 546 16.34 27.45 6.09
C GLY A 546 16.08 26.57 7.30
N LYS A 547 15.86 27.21 8.45
CA LYS A 547 15.57 26.58 9.73
C LYS A 547 14.07 26.35 9.88
N THR A 548 13.71 25.31 10.62
CA THR A 548 12.38 25.23 11.23
C THR A 548 12.51 25.57 12.70
N ILE A 549 11.97 26.71 13.11
CA ILE A 549 12.02 27.21 14.48
C ILE A 549 10.67 26.93 15.13
N VAL A 550 10.66 26.30 16.30
CA VAL A 550 9.44 25.97 17.04
C VAL A 550 9.52 26.59 18.41
N LYS A 551 8.66 27.57 18.69
CA LYS A 551 8.61 28.20 20.00
C LYS A 551 7.86 27.31 20.99
N VAL A 552 8.45 27.12 22.16
CA VAL A 552 7.97 26.23 23.22
C VAL A 552 8.16 26.85 24.61
N ASP A 553 7.36 26.37 25.54
CA ASP A 553 7.51 26.56 26.98
C ASP A 553 7.36 25.22 27.72
N ALA A 554 7.46 25.25 29.06
CA ALA A 554 7.34 24.05 29.88
C ALA A 554 5.95 23.39 29.78
N ALA A 555 4.88 24.15 29.56
CA ALA A 555 3.52 23.61 29.43
C ALA A 555 3.35 22.88 28.09
N THR A 556 3.85 23.45 27.00
CA THR A 556 3.81 22.83 25.66
C THR A 556 4.57 21.51 25.58
N LEU A 557 5.57 21.32 26.45
CA LEU A 557 6.38 20.10 26.47
C LEU A 557 5.98 19.14 27.59
N ALA A 558 4.88 19.38 28.33
CA ALA A 558 4.56 18.61 29.53
C ALA A 558 4.57 17.09 29.31
N ASP A 559 3.90 16.64 28.25
CA ASP A 559 3.76 15.20 27.92
C ASP A 559 4.85 14.69 26.96
N VAL A 560 5.63 15.59 26.36
CA VAL A 560 6.69 15.24 25.40
C VAL A 560 7.85 14.55 26.12
N THR A 561 8.21 13.34 25.70
CA THR A 561 9.35 12.58 26.23
C THR A 561 10.50 12.45 25.23
N SER A 562 10.22 12.57 23.93
CA SER A 562 11.22 12.55 22.86
C SER A 562 11.15 13.79 21.99
N ILE A 563 12.32 14.35 21.69
CA ILE A 563 12.48 15.52 20.82
C ILE A 563 13.50 15.15 19.73
N SER A 564 13.08 15.20 18.47
CA SER A 564 13.93 14.94 17.32
C SER A 564 14.11 16.22 16.50
N LEU A 565 15.35 16.67 16.35
CA LEU A 565 15.71 17.92 15.66
C LEU A 565 16.54 17.58 14.41
N GLY A 566 15.87 17.39 13.27
CA GLY A 566 16.49 17.07 11.99
C GLY A 566 16.73 18.31 11.13
N TYR A 567 17.75 18.28 10.26
CA TYR A 567 17.93 19.23 9.15
C TYR A 567 17.80 20.73 9.53
N ASN A 568 18.54 21.23 10.53
CA ASN A 568 18.36 22.59 11.10
C ASN A 568 17.02 22.83 11.82
N GLY A 569 16.39 21.80 12.39
CA GLY A 569 15.29 21.96 13.32
C GLY A 569 15.75 22.62 14.62
N THR A 570 15.02 23.64 15.08
CA THR A 570 15.34 24.41 16.28
C THR A 570 14.13 24.49 17.19
N LEU A 571 14.27 24.08 18.46
CA LEU A 571 13.36 24.51 19.52
C LEU A 571 13.83 25.85 20.06
N ALA A 572 12.91 26.77 20.32
CA ALA A 572 13.23 28.08 20.85
C ALA A 572 12.33 28.40 22.06
N THR A 573 12.86 29.03 23.09
CA THR A 573 12.05 29.44 24.25
C THR A 573 12.33 30.87 24.67
N THR A 574 11.28 31.59 25.05
CA THR A 574 11.38 32.91 25.70
C THR A 574 11.18 32.82 27.21
N ALA A 575 10.97 31.62 27.75
CA ALA A 575 10.74 31.41 29.18
C ALA A 575 12.02 31.66 29.98
N ALA A 576 11.89 32.08 31.25
CA ALA A 576 13.03 32.21 32.15
C ALA A 576 13.62 30.84 32.56
N ALA A 577 12.84 29.77 32.43
CA ALA A 577 13.28 28.41 32.69
C ALA A 577 12.58 27.42 31.74
N LEU A 578 13.31 26.39 31.34
CA LEU A 578 12.81 25.26 30.56
C LEU A 578 13.33 23.95 31.17
N ASP A 579 12.43 23.10 31.68
CA ASP A 579 12.80 21.81 32.23
C ASP A 579 12.65 20.71 31.16
N LEU A 580 13.78 20.09 30.83
CA LEU A 580 13.93 18.98 29.88
C LEU A 580 14.31 17.68 30.61
N THR A 581 14.21 17.63 31.95
CA THR A 581 14.41 16.40 32.73
C THR A 581 13.48 15.30 32.22
N GLY A 582 14.01 14.09 32.02
CA GLY A 582 13.27 12.94 31.49
C GLY A 582 13.03 13.00 29.98
N LYS A 583 13.48 14.05 29.27
CA LYS A 583 13.31 14.21 27.83
C LYS A 583 14.59 13.85 27.08
N ILE A 584 14.44 13.04 26.03
CA ILE A 584 15.54 12.69 25.13
C ILE A 584 15.50 13.64 23.93
N ALA A 585 16.46 14.57 23.85
CA ALA A 585 16.65 15.40 22.67
C ALA A 585 17.78 14.85 21.80
N SER A 586 17.54 14.71 20.50
CA SER A 586 18.53 14.23 19.54
C SER A 586 18.53 15.08 18.27
N SER A 587 19.72 15.35 17.73
CA SER A 587 19.86 15.76 16.34
C SER A 587 19.70 14.51 15.46
N GLY A 588 18.82 14.53 14.46
CA GLY A 588 18.54 13.35 13.61
C GLY A 588 19.79 12.68 13.00
N LEU A 589 19.70 11.39 12.67
CA LEU A 589 20.82 10.51 12.25
C LEU A 589 21.52 10.88 10.92
N TYR A 590 21.03 11.89 10.19
CA TYR A 590 21.54 12.24 8.85
C TYR A 590 22.05 13.69 8.79
N PRO A 591 23.22 14.00 9.38
CA PRO A 591 23.93 15.20 8.99
C PRO A 591 24.49 14.98 7.58
N SER A 592 23.74 15.38 6.56
CA SER A 592 24.31 15.55 5.22
C SER A 592 25.42 16.62 5.32
N PRO A 593 26.56 16.49 4.62
CA PRO A 593 27.59 17.53 4.62
C PRO A 593 26.97 18.87 4.18
N GLY A 594 26.85 19.82 5.11
CA GLY A 594 26.25 21.15 4.87
C GLY A 594 24.87 21.38 5.49
N THR A 595 24.21 20.37 6.07
CA THR A 595 22.99 20.57 6.89
C THR A 595 23.38 20.68 8.36
N GLY A 596 22.98 21.76 9.04
CA GLY A 596 23.36 22.00 10.43
C GLY A 596 22.67 21.06 11.42
N VAL A 597 23.30 20.94 12.59
CA VAL A 597 22.81 20.16 13.74
C VAL A 597 21.57 20.86 14.30
N GLY A 598 20.56 20.08 14.71
CA GLY A 598 19.39 20.64 15.38
C GLY A 598 19.75 21.26 16.74
N THR A 599 19.02 22.28 17.18
CA THR A 599 19.38 23.04 18.40
C THR A 599 18.18 23.37 19.29
N ILE A 600 18.43 23.59 20.57
CA ILE A 600 17.49 24.17 21.55
C ILE A 600 18.06 25.54 21.94
N THR A 601 17.32 26.62 21.73
CA THR A 601 17.87 27.98 21.82
C THR A 601 17.06 28.89 22.75
N SER A 602 17.78 29.70 23.52
CA SER A 602 17.20 30.78 24.32
C SER A 602 16.93 32.02 23.45
N LEU A 603 15.69 32.49 23.46
CA LEU A 603 15.29 33.80 22.92
C LEU A 603 15.04 34.82 24.04
N ASN A 604 15.24 34.43 25.30
CA ASN A 604 15.04 35.29 26.45
C ASN A 604 16.23 36.23 26.62
N THR A 605 16.01 37.54 26.45
CA THR A 605 17.06 38.55 26.57
C THR A 605 17.66 38.69 27.97
N THR A 606 17.01 38.15 29.00
CA THR A 606 17.52 38.12 30.38
C THR A 606 18.28 36.84 30.70
N GLY A 607 18.10 35.78 29.90
CA GLY A 607 18.69 34.46 30.10
C GLY A 607 17.64 33.41 30.46
N THR A 608 17.93 32.17 30.09
CA THR A 608 17.10 30.99 30.33
C THR A 608 17.86 29.97 31.16
N SER A 609 17.22 29.43 32.19
CA SER A 609 17.73 28.26 32.91
C SER A 609 17.17 26.97 32.31
N PHE A 610 18.03 26.20 31.64
CA PHE A 610 17.70 24.88 31.11
C PHE A 610 18.03 23.80 32.14
N THR A 611 17.05 22.99 32.51
CA THR A 611 17.28 21.84 33.38
C THR A 611 17.27 20.55 32.57
N VAL A 612 18.27 19.69 32.74
CA VAL A 612 18.47 18.46 31.97
C VAL A 612 19.02 17.36 32.89
N ASP A 613 18.88 16.10 32.54
CA ASP A 613 19.48 14.95 33.23
C ASP A 613 20.49 14.17 32.37
N SER A 614 20.58 14.50 31.08
CA SER A 614 21.49 13.89 30.11
C SER A 614 22.42 14.91 29.48
N TYR A 615 23.71 14.56 29.42
CA TYR A 615 24.72 15.35 28.71
C TYR A 615 24.40 15.47 27.21
N GLN A 616 23.78 14.45 26.60
CA GLN A 616 23.45 14.49 25.18
C GLN A 616 22.37 15.51 24.86
N THR A 617 21.35 15.63 25.73
CA THR A 617 20.35 16.71 25.64
C THR A 617 21.00 18.07 25.85
N ALA A 618 21.93 18.18 26.82
CA ALA A 618 22.66 19.43 27.08
C ALA A 618 23.47 19.93 25.88
N LEU A 619 24.07 19.03 25.10
CA LEU A 619 24.83 19.36 23.89
C LEU A 619 24.00 20.00 22.78
N GLN A 620 22.67 19.84 22.81
CA GLN A 620 21.79 20.48 21.84
C GLN A 620 21.46 21.93 22.22
N ILE A 621 21.80 22.36 23.45
CA ILE A 621 21.43 23.68 23.97
C ILE A 621 22.42 24.75 23.51
N VAL A 622 21.89 25.84 22.97
CA VAL A 622 22.63 27.04 22.57
C VAL A 622 22.04 28.23 23.33
N GLY A 623 22.88 28.98 24.04
CA GLY A 623 22.45 30.20 24.71
C GLY A 623 22.07 31.32 23.73
N GLY A 624 21.46 32.35 24.26
CA GLY A 624 21.02 33.56 23.57
C GLY A 624 21.86 34.77 23.98
N THR A 625 21.24 35.95 24.02
CA THR A 625 21.91 37.19 24.43
C THR A 625 21.86 37.44 25.94
N GLY A 626 21.19 36.56 26.69
CA GLY A 626 21.01 36.67 28.13
C GLY A 626 22.07 35.89 28.91
N GLN A 627 21.91 35.78 30.24
CA GLN A 627 22.73 34.86 31.04
C GLN A 627 22.06 33.49 31.10
N ASP A 628 22.41 32.63 30.16
CA ASP A 628 21.87 31.30 30.03
C ASP A 628 22.60 30.31 30.96
N THR A 629 21.81 29.44 31.58
CA THR A 629 22.30 28.48 32.57
C THR A 629 21.88 27.07 32.17
N VAL A 630 22.81 26.12 32.21
CA VAL A 630 22.50 24.68 32.12
C VAL A 630 22.63 24.05 33.49
N ILE A 631 21.56 23.44 33.97
CA ILE A 631 21.48 22.70 35.23
C ILE A 631 21.37 21.22 34.89
N LEU A 632 22.46 20.46 35.10
CA LEU A 632 22.53 19.04 34.82
C LEU A 632 22.33 18.22 36.11
N LYS A 633 21.16 17.58 36.25
CA LYS A 633 20.81 16.75 37.41
C LYS A 633 21.46 15.37 37.29
N GLY A 634 21.94 14.83 38.42
CA GLY A 634 22.34 13.42 38.52
C GLY A 634 23.66 13.07 37.83
N THR A 635 24.29 14.00 37.12
CA THR A 635 25.53 13.78 36.36
C THR A 635 26.61 14.76 36.79
N THR A 636 27.86 14.29 36.86
CA THR A 636 29.05 15.14 37.01
C THR A 636 29.73 15.27 35.66
N LEU A 637 29.94 16.49 35.17
CA LEU A 637 30.63 16.70 33.90
C LEU A 637 32.14 16.62 34.06
N THR A 638 32.82 16.15 33.02
CA THR A 638 34.27 16.33 32.86
C THR A 638 34.57 17.77 32.42
N SER A 639 35.82 18.20 32.55
CA SER A 639 36.23 19.55 32.11
C SER A 639 36.06 19.74 30.60
N ALA A 640 36.36 18.71 29.79
CA ALA A 640 36.15 18.75 28.34
C ALA A 640 34.67 18.91 27.97
N GLN A 641 33.78 18.25 28.71
CA GLN A 641 32.34 18.38 28.49
C GLN A 641 31.81 19.77 28.88
N ARG A 642 32.31 20.36 29.97
CA ARG A 642 31.98 21.75 30.33
C ARG A 642 32.44 22.74 29.26
N GLU A 643 33.65 22.56 28.73
CA GLU A 643 34.19 23.41 27.67
C GLU A 643 33.34 23.34 26.39
N GLN A 644 32.81 22.16 26.04
CA GLN A 644 31.88 22.01 24.91
C GLN A 644 30.56 22.77 25.13
N LEU A 645 30.02 22.79 26.35
CA LEU A 645 28.81 23.56 26.67
C LEU A 645 29.06 25.07 26.67
N PHE A 646 30.18 25.54 27.22
CA PHE A 646 30.56 26.97 27.16
C PHE A 646 30.74 27.46 25.72
N ALA A 647 31.27 26.60 24.82
CA ALA A 647 31.39 26.92 23.40
C ALA A 647 30.04 27.15 22.70
N SER A 648 28.93 26.72 23.31
CA SER A 648 27.56 26.89 22.80
C SER A 648 26.87 28.14 23.38
N SER A 649 27.64 29.15 23.80
CA SER A 649 27.15 30.40 24.39
C SER A 649 26.36 30.22 25.69
N ILE A 650 26.73 29.23 26.52
CA ILE A 650 26.19 29.08 27.87
C ILE A 650 27.11 29.80 28.85
N GLU A 651 26.60 30.68 29.70
CA GLU A 651 27.40 31.43 30.67
C GLU A 651 27.61 30.66 31.96
N THR A 652 26.62 29.86 32.38
CA THR A 652 26.64 29.20 33.69
C THR A 652 26.30 27.72 33.59
N ILE A 653 27.09 26.86 34.23
CA ILE A 653 26.79 25.42 34.34
C ILE A 653 26.70 25.03 35.81
N THR A 654 25.66 24.29 36.17
CA THR A 654 25.48 23.65 37.49
C THR A 654 25.39 22.15 37.31
N ASP A 655 26.31 21.39 37.89
CA ASP A 655 26.31 19.92 37.92
C ASP A 655 26.45 19.38 39.37
N ASN A 656 26.53 18.07 39.55
CA ASN A 656 26.63 17.43 40.86
C ASN A 656 27.84 17.85 41.72
N GLN A 657 28.85 18.55 41.18
CA GLN A 657 29.99 19.01 41.96
C GLN A 657 29.67 20.21 42.86
N ARG A 658 28.48 20.84 42.76
CA ARG A 658 28.08 22.08 43.46
C ARG A 658 28.96 23.32 43.11
N TRP A 659 29.67 23.29 41.98
CA TRP A 659 30.43 24.45 41.52
C TRP A 659 29.66 25.14 40.40
N THR A 660 29.21 26.37 40.65
CA THR A 660 28.78 27.29 39.59
C THR A 660 30.05 27.76 38.88
N VAL A 661 30.34 27.21 37.72
CA VAL A 661 31.46 27.67 36.89
C VAL A 661 30.90 28.70 35.92
N ALA A 662 31.29 29.96 36.09
CA ALA A 662 31.01 31.00 35.11
C ALA A 662 31.99 30.87 33.94
N GLY A 663 31.46 30.83 32.72
CA GLY A 663 32.23 30.96 31.47
C GLY A 663 32.95 32.32 31.43
N ARG A 664 34.00 32.41 30.62
CA ARG A 664 34.72 33.68 30.41
C ARG A 664 33.96 34.62 29.50
#